data_AF-A0A2E6H5X8-F1
#
_entry.id   AF-A0A2E6H5X8-F1
#
_cell.length_a   1.000
_cell.length_b   1.000
_cell.length_c   1.000
_cell.angle_alpha   90.00
_cell.angle_beta   90.00
_cell.angle_gamma   90.00
#
_symmetry.space_group_name_H-M   'P 1'
#
loop_
_entity.id
_entity.type
_entity.pdbx_description
1 polymer ?
#
loop_
_entity_poly.entity_id
_entity_poly.type
_entity_poly.pdbx_seq_one_letter_code
_entity_poly.pdbx_strand_id
1 'polypeptide(L)'
;MKLWIILNLFSLIIAAPAWSNGDFKNRQGDPQTFSASDSPDRTPASSGADGAPSSGEAIQGSLEFNENRLELILESGAAKEKYDQCKELIGTKKLTSAVSDCLWEGKVPGETSPNPAYALTEEEKGKVTEALEAVGENYAGDTPDMNKDKFESLDSGFLKEAKKDPAFKKLNEFLTAKLKKEIYGEAEKGKLKVADHMVYHELYKSQLSKNVIQAISSYCLDADVDNNYLVPMDKDDLKKLRKKNIERLGKQDVDPETNEPLAQKHFNKCMGNLKHICYGTGLARIEEDGKDKFVSYSKLDDSNYPDSKTRACNVVTYMKQIKQNIIALDGIKKKMDDLGIERGKAVRLGLDQGQELQEYDSNKNEQITTLTSKELVEDSGFKEANDEKKNEFEKCLNEEGEIQDESLCEKFVSTSASEREEAAKLLAEAELRSRGQKKRIEDKVQDEEGVTKYLTDQGYTEEEISQMKNDPDIVDKLVGEINQRFDAEREAYIKSIREKLKGKVAEETEKDGVKSLDTKAKLNEIKDELTSRTERYTELIHFNNIVSGFIETQDDEGNSGSNTTGMALELKGSAYGAGNGDDRGPASGGTGNDPAAHVKAIEEALSTNGISPEIQETTNIIKQGDINKILEYDSAPKEENQ
;
A
#
# COMPACT_ATOMS: atom_id res chain seq x y z
N MET A 1 22.74 6.74 -7.62
CA MET A 1 22.20 5.39 -7.34
C MET A 1 22.18 5.00 -5.85
N LYS A 2 23.25 5.19 -5.05
CA LYS A 2 23.26 4.84 -3.61
C LYS A 2 22.17 5.52 -2.75
N LEU A 3 21.64 6.67 -3.19
CA LEU A 3 20.51 7.37 -2.56
C LEU A 3 19.13 6.83 -2.99
N TRP A 4 19.05 6.20 -4.18
CA TRP A 4 17.81 5.85 -4.86
C TRP A 4 17.09 4.65 -4.21
N ILE A 5 17.84 3.72 -3.62
CA ILE A 5 17.29 2.52 -3.00
C ILE A 5 16.83 2.81 -1.56
N ILE A 6 17.59 3.63 -0.82
CA ILE A 6 17.28 4.06 0.55
C ILE A 6 15.92 4.79 0.62
N LEU A 7 15.55 5.54 -0.43
CA LEU A 7 14.30 6.30 -0.49
C LEU A 7 13.05 5.47 -0.86
N ASN A 8 13.22 4.37 -1.60
CA ASN A 8 12.11 3.48 -1.98
C ASN A 8 11.73 2.49 -0.87
N LEU A 9 12.70 2.05 -0.06
CA LEU A 9 12.48 1.10 1.04
C LEU A 9 11.46 1.59 2.09
N PHE A 10 11.40 2.89 2.38
CA PHE A 10 10.56 3.43 3.45
C PHE A 10 9.27 4.11 3.00
N SER A 11 9.12 4.39 1.71
CA SER A 11 7.84 4.86 1.15
C SER A 11 6.75 3.76 1.18
N LEU A 12 7.17 2.50 1.37
CA LEU A 12 6.36 1.29 1.30
C LEU A 12 5.82 0.81 2.68
N ILE A 13 6.52 1.08 3.79
CA ILE A 13 6.01 0.83 5.17
C ILE A 13 4.74 1.65 5.46
N ILE A 14 4.58 2.77 4.75
CA ILE A 14 3.49 3.73 4.94
C ILE A 14 2.25 3.35 4.09
N ALA A 15 2.31 2.27 3.28
CA ALA A 15 1.31 1.94 2.28
C ALA A 15 0.19 0.97 2.73
N ALA A 16 0.18 0.50 3.98
CA ALA A 16 -1.09 0.09 4.59
C ALA A 16 -1.91 1.36 4.80
N PRO A 17 -3.14 1.47 4.27
CA PRO A 17 -3.85 2.73 4.26
C PRO A 17 -4.24 3.10 5.68
N ALA A 18 -3.45 3.95 6.36
CA ALA A 18 -4.05 4.97 7.19
C ALA A 18 -4.35 6.16 6.29
N TRP A 19 -5.61 6.52 6.33
CA TRP A 19 -6.21 7.54 5.53
C TRP A 19 -5.86 8.86 6.22
N SER A 20 -5.01 9.72 5.63
CA SER A 20 -4.81 11.08 6.14
C SER A 20 -4.07 12.01 5.16
N ASN A 21 -4.44 13.29 5.21
CA ASN A 21 -4.23 14.33 4.20
C ASN A 21 -3.03 15.27 4.48
N GLY A 22 -2.44 15.91 3.44
CA GLY A 22 -1.40 16.94 3.60
C GLY A 22 -1.13 17.88 2.40
N ASP A 23 -1.24 19.19 2.68
CA ASP A 23 -1.26 20.43 1.85
C ASP A 23 -0.26 20.69 0.70
N PHE A 24 -0.66 21.51 -0.27
CA PHE A 24 0.19 22.26 -1.21
C PHE A 24 -0.11 23.78 -1.15
N LYS A 25 0.91 24.64 -1.07
CA LYS A 25 0.80 26.08 -1.37
C LYS A 25 1.85 26.48 -2.41
N ASN A 26 1.40 27.04 -3.53
CA ASN A 26 2.23 27.69 -4.54
C ASN A 26 2.34 29.20 -4.23
N ARG A 27 3.57 29.72 -4.23
CA ARG A 27 3.84 31.17 -4.34
C ARG A 27 4.38 31.45 -5.75
N GLN A 28 3.60 32.17 -6.55
CA GLN A 28 4.07 32.78 -7.81
C GLN A 28 4.84 34.06 -7.52
N GLY A 29 5.94 34.27 -8.25
CA GLY A 29 6.61 35.56 -8.42
C GLY A 29 6.87 35.79 -9.91
N ASP A 30 6.39 36.92 -10.41
CA ASP A 30 6.41 37.36 -11.82
C ASP A 30 7.82 37.68 -12.38
N PRO A 31 7.97 37.74 -13.72
CA PRO A 31 9.25 37.67 -14.41
C PRO A 31 9.89 39.05 -14.68
N GLN A 32 11.22 39.12 -14.63
CA GLN A 32 11.96 40.16 -15.35
C GLN A 32 12.93 39.54 -16.36
N THR A 33 12.75 40.01 -17.59
CA THR A 33 13.55 39.86 -18.80
C THR A 33 14.99 40.39 -18.64
N PHE A 34 15.99 39.75 -19.26
CA PHE A 34 17.00 40.44 -20.09
C PHE A 34 17.78 39.45 -20.98
N SER A 35 18.18 39.97 -22.15
CA SER A 35 18.62 39.31 -23.39
C SER A 35 20.12 38.96 -23.48
N ALA A 36 20.43 38.10 -24.47
CA ALA A 36 21.72 37.60 -25.02
C ALA A 36 22.90 38.61 -25.06
N SER A 37 24.20 38.24 -25.12
CA SER A 37 24.89 37.50 -26.20
C SER A 37 26.39 37.23 -25.90
N ASP A 38 26.99 36.36 -26.73
CA ASP A 38 28.41 36.24 -27.15
C ASP A 38 29.47 35.46 -26.32
N SER A 39 30.07 34.49 -27.02
CA SER A 39 31.34 33.76 -26.73
C SER A 39 32.52 34.45 -27.45
N PRO A 40 33.79 33.94 -27.52
CA PRO A 40 34.44 32.81 -26.83
C PRO A 40 35.89 33.12 -26.30
N ASP A 41 36.51 32.09 -25.71
CA ASP A 41 37.91 31.66 -25.92
C ASP A 41 38.97 31.84 -24.78
N ARG A 42 39.71 30.72 -24.54
CA ARG A 42 41.08 30.54 -23.95
C ARG A 42 41.30 30.32 -22.43
N THR A 43 41.71 29.08 -22.12
CA THR A 43 42.65 28.63 -21.05
C THR A 43 44.11 29.07 -21.35
N PRO A 44 45.13 29.00 -20.44
CA PRO A 44 45.26 28.10 -19.26
C PRO A 44 45.97 28.61 -17.96
N ALA A 45 45.83 27.78 -16.91
CA ALA A 45 46.76 27.48 -15.78
C ALA A 45 47.32 28.57 -14.83
N SER A 46 46.99 28.46 -13.53
CA SER A 46 47.93 28.19 -12.42
C SER A 46 47.44 28.69 -11.03
N SER A 47 47.35 27.74 -10.09
CA SER A 47 47.58 27.84 -8.62
C SER A 47 46.89 28.93 -7.78
N GLY A 48 46.07 28.50 -6.81
CA GLY A 48 45.73 29.31 -5.63
C GLY A 48 44.51 28.75 -4.89
N ALA A 49 44.69 28.45 -3.62
CA ALA A 49 43.70 27.86 -2.71
C ALA A 49 42.49 28.78 -2.43
N ASP A 50 41.50 28.17 -1.76
CA ASP A 50 40.35 28.74 -1.05
C ASP A 50 39.05 28.92 -1.85
N GLY A 51 38.04 28.13 -1.44
CA GLY A 51 36.64 28.29 -1.86
C GLY A 51 35.94 26.96 -2.05
N ALA A 52 35.57 26.29 -0.96
CA ALA A 52 34.57 25.22 -1.00
C ALA A 52 33.25 25.79 -1.55
N PRO A 53 32.71 25.29 -2.68
CA PRO A 53 31.40 25.70 -3.13
C PRO A 53 30.35 24.99 -2.31
N SER A 54 29.42 25.80 -1.81
CA SER A 54 28.18 25.44 -1.16
C SER A 54 27.53 24.20 -1.76
N SER A 55 27.36 23.20 -0.90
CA SER A 55 26.33 22.19 -0.98
C SER A 55 24.98 22.76 -1.42
N GLY A 56 24.25 22.07 -2.28
CA GLY A 56 22.80 22.03 -2.06
C GLY A 56 21.86 21.92 -3.24
N GLU A 57 22.27 21.62 -4.47
CA GLU A 57 21.29 21.30 -5.53
C GLU A 57 21.83 20.16 -6.39
N ALA A 58 21.59 18.91 -5.97
CA ALA A 58 21.83 17.74 -6.78
C ALA A 58 20.81 16.64 -6.47
N ILE A 59 19.80 16.55 -7.34
CA ILE A 59 19.17 15.33 -7.84
C ILE A 59 18.68 14.37 -6.74
N GLN A 60 17.53 14.70 -6.15
CA GLN A 60 16.76 13.82 -5.26
C GLN A 60 15.76 13.00 -6.08
N GLY A 61 16.13 11.74 -6.37
CA GLY A 61 15.25 10.77 -6.99
C GLY A 61 14.29 10.16 -5.98
N SER A 62 13.08 10.69 -5.89
CA SER A 62 11.90 9.82 -5.80
C SER A 62 11.52 9.36 -7.22
N LEU A 63 10.69 8.34 -7.35
CA LEU A 63 9.59 8.47 -8.30
C LEU A 63 8.80 9.71 -7.85
N GLU A 64 9.31 10.89 -8.21
CA GLU A 64 8.41 11.95 -8.58
C GLU A 64 7.66 11.34 -9.77
N PHE A 65 6.52 10.72 -9.48
CA PHE A 65 5.40 10.89 -10.40
C PHE A 65 5.25 12.39 -10.52
N ASN A 66 5.96 12.99 -11.47
CA ASN A 66 5.66 14.32 -11.92
C ASN A 66 4.20 14.18 -12.37
N GLU A 67 3.26 14.72 -11.61
CA GLU A 67 1.88 14.89 -12.09
C GLU A 67 1.93 15.71 -13.40
N ASN A 68 3.04 16.42 -13.63
CA ASN A 68 3.40 17.11 -14.86
C ASN A 68 3.99 16.23 -15.99
N ARG A 69 4.25 14.92 -15.81
CA ARG A 69 4.85 14.03 -16.86
C ARG A 69 3.94 12.89 -17.32
N LEU A 70 2.92 12.52 -16.55
CA LEU A 70 1.77 11.88 -17.17
C LEU A 70 1.03 13.02 -17.86
N GLU A 71 1.14 13.14 -19.19
CA GLU A 71 0.10 13.85 -19.94
C GLU A 71 -1.22 13.25 -19.44
N LEU A 72 -2.04 14.08 -18.77
CA LEU A 72 -3.33 13.62 -18.31
C LEU A 72 -4.06 13.12 -19.55
N ILE A 73 -4.58 11.90 -19.52
CA ILE A 73 -5.33 11.35 -20.65
C ILE A 73 -6.48 12.32 -20.97
N LEU A 74 -7.07 12.90 -19.93
CA LEU A 74 -8.06 13.98 -20.02
C LEU A 74 -7.56 15.27 -20.68
N GLU A 75 -6.25 15.52 -20.72
CA GLU A 75 -5.68 16.68 -21.41
C GLU A 75 -5.20 16.39 -22.83
N SER A 76 -5.16 15.11 -23.22
CA SER A 76 -4.85 14.69 -24.59
C SER A 76 -6.01 15.03 -25.55
N GLY A 77 -5.66 15.39 -26.78
CA GLY A 77 -6.52 16.16 -27.70
C GLY A 77 -7.98 15.72 -27.85
N ALA A 78 -8.27 14.41 -27.95
CA ALA A 78 -9.63 13.92 -28.19
C ALA A 78 -10.50 13.79 -26.91
N ALA A 79 -9.88 13.54 -25.75
CA ALA A 79 -10.61 13.41 -24.49
C ALA A 79 -10.92 14.76 -23.85
N LYS A 80 -10.09 15.78 -24.10
CA LYS A 80 -10.19 17.10 -23.48
C LYS A 80 -11.50 17.82 -23.79
N GLU A 81 -11.88 17.90 -25.06
CA GLU A 81 -13.09 18.62 -25.46
C GLU A 81 -14.36 17.99 -24.86
N LYS A 82 -14.45 16.66 -24.90
CA LYS A 82 -15.58 15.91 -24.31
C LYS A 82 -15.58 15.96 -22.78
N TYR A 83 -14.40 15.95 -22.16
CA TYR A 83 -14.27 16.13 -20.73
C TYR A 83 -14.80 17.51 -20.30
N ASP A 84 -14.41 18.58 -20.98
CA ASP A 84 -14.88 19.94 -20.67
C ASP A 84 -16.41 20.06 -20.83
N GLN A 85 -16.98 19.44 -21.89
CA GLN A 85 -18.44 19.37 -22.08
C GLN A 85 -19.15 18.60 -20.97
N CYS A 86 -18.68 17.39 -20.63
CA CYS A 86 -19.25 16.58 -19.55
C CYS A 86 -19.14 17.29 -18.19
N LYS A 87 -18.02 17.94 -17.95
CA LYS A 87 -17.77 18.74 -16.74
C LYS A 87 -18.72 19.94 -16.65
N GLU A 88 -19.00 20.65 -17.74
CA GLU A 88 -19.97 21.75 -17.76
C GLU A 88 -21.40 21.28 -17.48
N LEU A 89 -21.80 20.13 -18.06
CA LEU A 89 -23.16 19.58 -17.90
C LEU A 89 -23.42 19.08 -16.48
N ILE A 90 -22.43 18.42 -15.87
CA ILE A 90 -22.58 17.74 -14.58
C ILE A 90 -22.19 18.66 -13.42
N GLY A 91 -21.23 19.55 -13.66
CA GLY A 91 -20.59 20.39 -12.64
C GLY A 91 -19.57 19.61 -11.80
N THR A 92 -18.66 20.36 -11.17
CA THR A 92 -17.60 19.82 -10.30
C THR A 92 -17.93 19.94 -8.81
N LYS A 93 -19.17 20.32 -8.48
CA LYS A 93 -19.56 20.60 -7.09
C LYS A 93 -19.49 19.33 -6.24
N LYS A 94 -19.98 18.20 -6.74
CA LYS A 94 -19.93 16.91 -6.04
C LYS A 94 -18.86 16.02 -6.64
N LEU A 95 -18.06 15.36 -5.80
CA LEU A 95 -17.08 14.38 -6.25
C LEU A 95 -17.80 13.07 -6.60
N THR A 96 -18.09 12.90 -7.89
CA THR A 96 -18.86 11.76 -8.42
C THR A 96 -18.17 11.13 -9.63
N SER A 97 -18.54 9.89 -9.98
CA SER A 97 -18.11 9.24 -11.22
C SER A 97 -18.80 9.79 -12.47
N ALA A 98 -19.82 10.65 -12.31
CA ALA A 98 -20.71 11.02 -13.40
C ALA A 98 -19.99 11.66 -14.59
N VAL A 99 -18.92 12.43 -14.36
CA VAL A 99 -18.12 13.03 -15.44
C VAL A 99 -17.43 11.94 -16.28
N SER A 100 -16.92 10.89 -15.63
CA SER A 100 -16.33 9.75 -16.35
C SER A 100 -17.40 8.88 -17.02
N ASP A 101 -18.56 8.68 -16.39
CA ASP A 101 -19.71 7.98 -17.00
C ASP A 101 -20.20 8.70 -18.26
N CYS A 102 -20.26 10.04 -18.23
CA CYS A 102 -20.56 10.87 -19.39
C CYS A 102 -19.49 10.73 -20.48
N LEU A 103 -18.21 10.81 -20.11
CA LEU A 103 -17.11 10.73 -21.06
C LEU A 103 -17.02 9.34 -21.71
N TRP A 104 -17.25 8.26 -20.96
CA TRP A 104 -17.06 6.89 -21.46
C TRP A 104 -18.31 6.33 -22.16
N GLU A 105 -19.50 6.64 -21.63
CA GLU A 105 -20.76 6.00 -22.02
C GLU A 105 -21.79 7.02 -22.53
N GLY A 106 -21.55 8.32 -22.37
CA GLY A 106 -22.52 9.37 -22.70
C GLY A 106 -23.63 9.51 -21.66
N LYS A 107 -23.47 8.92 -20.47
CA LYS A 107 -24.48 8.95 -19.42
C LYS A 107 -24.43 10.26 -18.63
N VAL A 108 -25.50 11.05 -18.70
CA VAL A 108 -25.65 12.28 -17.92
C VAL A 108 -26.73 12.06 -16.84
N PRO A 109 -26.47 12.43 -15.57
CA PRO A 109 -27.48 12.33 -14.52
C PRO A 109 -28.77 13.09 -14.87
N GLY A 110 -29.91 12.41 -14.75
CA GLY A 110 -31.23 12.98 -15.08
C GLY A 110 -31.69 12.74 -16.51
N GLU A 111 -30.82 12.23 -17.39
CA GLU A 111 -31.21 11.76 -18.72
C GLU A 111 -31.55 10.26 -18.69
N THR A 112 -32.57 9.86 -19.44
CA THR A 112 -33.04 8.46 -19.48
C THR A 112 -32.27 7.58 -20.45
N SER A 113 -31.40 8.16 -21.29
CA SER A 113 -30.64 7.43 -22.30
C SER A 113 -29.27 8.06 -22.52
N PRO A 114 -28.22 7.28 -22.79
CA PRO A 114 -26.91 7.84 -23.03
C PRO A 114 -26.88 8.66 -24.33
N ASN A 115 -26.20 9.81 -24.30
CA ASN A 115 -25.99 10.66 -25.46
C ASN A 115 -24.60 10.42 -26.06
N PRO A 116 -24.51 9.78 -27.24
CA PRO A 116 -23.22 9.44 -27.85
C PRO A 116 -22.41 10.68 -28.29
N ALA A 117 -23.01 11.86 -28.33
CA ALA A 117 -22.28 13.10 -28.63
C ALA A 117 -21.23 13.44 -27.56
N TYR A 118 -21.49 13.07 -26.30
CA TYR A 118 -20.57 13.31 -25.17
C TYR A 118 -19.60 12.15 -24.93
N ALA A 119 -19.96 10.95 -25.40
CA ALA A 119 -19.17 9.74 -25.23
C ALA A 119 -17.94 9.74 -26.15
N LEU A 120 -16.81 9.22 -25.66
CA LEU A 120 -15.69 8.82 -26.50
C LEU A 120 -16.14 7.76 -27.51
N THR A 121 -15.75 7.95 -28.77
CA THR A 121 -15.91 6.96 -29.83
C THR A 121 -15.01 5.76 -29.56
N GLU A 122 -15.26 4.62 -30.22
CA GLU A 122 -14.39 3.45 -30.06
C GLU A 122 -12.94 3.72 -30.50
N GLU A 123 -12.72 4.56 -31.52
CA GLU A 123 -11.38 5.00 -31.92
C GLU A 123 -10.70 5.81 -30.80
N GLU A 124 -11.43 6.73 -30.16
CA GLU A 124 -10.89 7.54 -29.07
C GLU A 124 -10.64 6.71 -27.81
N LYS A 125 -11.50 5.74 -27.50
CA LYS A 125 -11.25 4.76 -26.42
C LYS A 125 -10.01 3.92 -26.72
N GLY A 126 -9.80 3.53 -27.99
CA GLY A 126 -8.58 2.88 -28.45
C GLY A 126 -7.34 3.72 -28.16
N LYS A 127 -7.38 5.02 -28.48
CA LYS A 127 -6.28 5.96 -28.17
C LYS A 127 -6.03 6.12 -26.67
N VAL A 128 -7.07 6.09 -25.84
CA VAL A 128 -6.92 6.06 -24.36
C VAL A 128 -6.19 4.79 -23.93
N THR A 129 -6.55 3.64 -24.48
CA THR A 129 -5.88 2.36 -24.20
C THR A 129 -4.43 2.32 -24.71
N GLU A 130 -4.16 2.84 -25.91
CA GLU A 130 -2.79 2.96 -26.47
C GLU A 130 -1.92 3.92 -25.65
N ALA A 131 -2.47 5.03 -25.16
CA ALA A 131 -1.74 5.95 -24.29
C ALA A 131 -1.29 5.28 -22.99
N LEU A 132 -2.09 4.37 -22.43
CA LEU A 132 -1.70 3.55 -21.27
C LEU A 132 -0.53 2.61 -21.60
N GLU A 133 -0.45 2.08 -22.83
CA GLU A 133 0.65 1.23 -23.28
C GLU A 133 1.95 2.03 -23.47
N ALA A 134 1.86 3.21 -24.08
CA ALA A 134 3.01 4.10 -24.32
C ALA A 134 3.66 4.61 -23.01
N VAL A 135 2.87 4.76 -21.93
CA VAL A 135 3.41 5.10 -20.60
C VAL A 135 4.27 3.95 -20.05
N GLY A 136 3.91 2.69 -20.29
CA GLY A 136 4.72 1.53 -19.92
C GLY A 136 5.98 1.35 -20.78
N GLU A 137 5.91 1.68 -22.07
CA GLU A 137 7.03 1.54 -23.02
C GLU A 137 8.22 2.47 -22.70
N ASN A 138 7.98 3.69 -22.20
CA ASN A 138 9.04 4.67 -21.96
C ASN A 138 10.00 4.33 -20.80
N TYR A 139 9.68 3.31 -19.99
CA TYR A 139 10.51 2.87 -18.86
C TYR A 139 11.20 1.51 -19.10
N ALA A 140 10.73 0.74 -20.08
CA ALA A 140 11.35 -0.50 -20.52
C ALA A 140 12.25 -0.20 -21.73
N GLY A 141 13.50 0.24 -21.46
CA GLY A 141 14.45 0.53 -22.54
C GLY A 141 14.55 -0.60 -23.57
N ASP A 142 14.81 -0.23 -24.84
CA ASP A 142 14.86 -0.97 -26.13
C ASP A 142 15.29 -2.46 -26.13
N THR A 143 14.75 -3.27 -25.24
CA THR A 143 15.06 -4.69 -25.14
C THR A 143 13.82 -5.49 -25.54
N PRO A 144 13.92 -6.39 -26.54
CA PRO A 144 12.79 -7.19 -27.06
C PRO A 144 12.09 -8.09 -26.02
N ASP A 145 12.68 -8.25 -24.83
CA ASP A 145 12.28 -9.22 -23.80
C ASP A 145 11.36 -8.65 -22.69
N MET A 146 11.09 -7.34 -22.69
CA MET A 146 10.07 -6.77 -21.81
C MET A 146 8.77 -6.66 -22.61
N ASN A 147 8.02 -7.77 -22.64
CA ASN A 147 6.75 -7.90 -23.37
C ASN A 147 5.87 -6.66 -23.16
N LYS A 148 5.47 -6.05 -24.29
CA LYS A 148 4.61 -4.87 -24.42
C LYS A 148 3.20 -5.02 -23.82
N ASP A 149 2.90 -6.18 -23.22
CA ASP A 149 1.55 -6.61 -22.88
C ASP A 149 1.29 -6.80 -21.39
N LYS A 150 2.25 -6.47 -20.51
CA LYS A 150 2.06 -6.62 -19.06
C LYS A 150 0.80 -5.91 -18.58
N PHE A 151 -0.13 -6.68 -18.04
CA PHE A 151 -1.33 -6.15 -17.38
C PHE A 151 -0.92 -5.58 -16.03
N GLU A 152 -0.62 -4.29 -15.99
CA GLU A 152 -0.25 -3.63 -14.75
C GLU A 152 -1.43 -3.66 -13.76
N SER A 153 -1.15 -3.80 -12.48
CA SER A 153 -2.15 -3.53 -11.44
C SER A 153 -2.59 -2.07 -11.50
N LEU A 154 -3.83 -1.76 -11.08
CA LEU A 154 -4.30 -0.37 -10.94
C LEU A 154 -3.26 0.43 -10.15
N ASP A 155 -2.58 1.39 -10.78
CA ASP A 155 -1.56 2.21 -10.11
C ASP A 155 -2.25 3.15 -9.13
N SER A 156 -2.08 2.90 -7.84
CA SER A 156 -2.65 3.72 -6.77
C SER A 156 -1.80 4.94 -6.45
N GLY A 157 -1.11 5.50 -7.45
CA GLY A 157 -0.19 6.63 -7.38
C GLY A 157 -0.74 7.86 -6.64
N PHE A 158 -0.65 7.83 -5.30
CA PHE A 158 -1.04 8.93 -4.40
C PHE A 158 0.01 9.15 -3.30
N LEU A 159 1.23 8.63 -3.46
CA LEU A 159 2.31 8.62 -2.46
C LEU A 159 2.98 9.98 -2.20
N LYS A 160 2.45 11.09 -2.71
CA LYS A 160 3.03 12.42 -2.47
C LYS A 160 2.74 12.96 -1.06
N GLU A 161 1.64 12.55 -0.44
CA GLU A 161 1.16 13.19 0.80
C GLU A 161 1.88 12.69 2.06
N ALA A 162 2.25 11.41 2.10
CA ALA A 162 2.99 10.82 3.22
C ALA A 162 4.32 11.53 3.50
N LYS A 163 4.95 12.13 2.46
CA LYS A 163 6.22 12.88 2.61
C LYS A 163 6.04 14.26 3.24
N LYS A 164 4.81 14.76 3.33
CA LYS A 164 4.51 16.09 3.89
C LYS A 164 4.07 16.04 5.35
N ASP A 165 3.59 14.88 5.82
CA ASP A 165 3.17 14.73 7.21
C ASP A 165 4.40 14.68 8.15
N PRO A 166 4.46 15.55 9.19
CA PRO A 166 5.59 15.60 10.12
C PRO A 166 5.88 14.28 10.85
N ALA A 167 4.86 13.50 11.20
CA ALA A 167 5.02 12.25 11.92
C ALA A 167 5.69 11.18 11.04
N PHE A 168 5.22 11.03 9.80
CA PHE A 168 5.86 10.11 8.83
C PHE A 168 7.25 10.58 8.42
N LYS A 169 7.50 11.90 8.38
CA LYS A 169 8.84 12.42 8.16
C LYS A 169 9.80 11.98 9.27
N LYS A 170 9.38 12.07 10.54
CA LYS A 170 10.18 11.61 11.68
C LYS A 170 10.46 10.12 11.63
N LEU A 171 9.43 9.32 11.33
CA LEU A 171 9.58 7.89 11.12
C LEU A 171 10.58 7.57 9.99
N ASN A 172 10.47 8.25 8.85
CA ASN A 172 11.40 8.08 7.73
C ASN A 172 12.84 8.49 8.09
N GLU A 173 13.04 9.57 8.86
CA GLU A 173 14.34 9.99 9.37
C GLU A 173 14.97 8.89 10.26
N PHE A 174 14.19 8.34 11.20
CA PHE A 174 14.60 7.25 12.08
C PHE A 174 14.99 5.99 11.30
N LEU A 175 14.11 5.54 10.41
CA LEU A 175 14.32 4.35 9.59
C LEU A 175 15.52 4.49 8.65
N THR A 176 15.70 5.67 8.06
CA THR A 176 16.89 5.99 7.25
C THR A 176 18.17 5.94 8.09
N ALA A 177 18.13 6.44 9.33
CA ALA A 177 19.27 6.38 10.23
C ALA A 177 19.60 4.93 10.64
N LYS A 178 18.59 4.11 10.96
CA LYS A 178 18.72 2.67 11.24
C LYS A 178 19.38 1.95 10.06
N LEU A 179 18.86 2.14 8.86
CA LEU A 179 19.41 1.56 7.63
C LEU A 179 20.87 1.97 7.38
N LYS A 180 21.19 3.27 7.51
CA LYS A 180 22.56 3.77 7.32
C LYS A 180 23.52 3.20 8.35
N LYS A 181 23.11 3.13 9.62
CA LYS A 181 23.92 2.56 10.70
C LYS A 181 24.22 1.09 10.46
N GLU A 182 23.21 0.31 10.04
CA GLU A 182 23.39 -1.12 9.83
C GLU A 182 24.19 -1.45 8.56
N ILE A 183 24.02 -0.69 7.48
CA ILE A 183 24.79 -0.92 6.24
C ILE A 183 26.19 -0.31 6.29
N TYR A 184 26.34 0.88 6.87
CA TYR A 184 27.56 1.72 6.76
C TYR A 184 28.14 2.18 8.10
N GLY A 185 27.66 1.67 9.24
CA GLY A 185 28.21 1.99 10.56
C GLY A 185 29.69 1.62 10.73
N GLU A 186 30.23 1.85 11.93
CA GLU A 186 31.66 1.69 12.20
C GLU A 186 32.19 0.33 11.72
N ALA A 187 33.09 0.38 10.74
CA ALA A 187 33.80 -0.80 10.28
C ALA A 187 34.82 -1.21 11.36
N GLU A 188 35.12 -2.51 11.42
CA GLU A 188 36.27 -2.98 12.21
C GLU A 188 37.53 -2.21 11.82
N LYS A 189 38.40 -1.89 12.79
CA LYS A 189 39.60 -1.09 12.57
C LYS A 189 40.44 -1.68 11.43
N GLY A 190 40.59 -0.93 10.34
CA GLY A 190 41.35 -1.35 9.15
C GLY A 190 40.51 -1.98 8.04
N LYS A 191 39.18 -2.12 8.22
CA LYS A 191 38.25 -2.63 7.21
C LYS A 191 37.38 -1.53 6.62
N LEU A 192 36.96 -1.73 5.37
CA LEU A 192 35.93 -0.92 4.74
C LEU A 192 34.63 -1.73 4.68
N LYS A 193 33.56 -1.21 5.27
CA LYS A 193 32.23 -1.84 5.17
C LYS A 193 31.59 -1.48 3.83
N VAL A 194 31.20 -2.50 3.08
CA VAL A 194 30.65 -2.37 1.73
C VAL A 194 29.38 -3.21 1.60
N ALA A 195 28.41 -2.68 0.85
CA ALA A 195 27.21 -3.41 0.46
C ALA A 195 27.14 -3.45 -1.06
N ASP A 196 27.02 -4.66 -1.58
CA ASP A 196 26.80 -4.92 -3.00
C ASP A 196 25.37 -4.56 -3.42
N HIS A 197 25.14 -4.37 -4.72
CA HIS A 197 23.82 -4.16 -5.30
C HIS A 197 22.83 -5.27 -4.95
N MET A 198 23.30 -6.52 -4.81
CA MET A 198 22.47 -7.65 -4.40
C MET A 198 21.89 -7.50 -2.98
N VAL A 199 22.62 -6.88 -2.05
CA VAL A 199 22.11 -6.60 -0.70
C VAL A 199 20.86 -5.72 -0.78
N TYR A 200 20.90 -4.70 -1.62
CA TYR A 200 19.80 -3.77 -1.80
C TYR A 200 18.58 -4.41 -2.46
N HIS A 201 18.81 -5.34 -3.39
CA HIS A 201 17.75 -6.13 -4.02
C HIS A 201 17.05 -7.02 -2.99
N GLU A 202 17.82 -7.79 -2.21
CA GLU A 202 17.31 -8.66 -1.15
C GLU A 202 16.58 -7.86 -0.06
N LEU A 203 17.12 -6.71 0.33
CA LEU A 203 16.50 -5.81 1.31
C LEU A 203 15.15 -5.28 0.80
N TYR A 204 15.08 -4.87 -0.47
CA TYR A 204 13.84 -4.40 -1.07
C TYR A 204 12.82 -5.53 -1.22
N LYS A 205 13.25 -6.75 -1.58
CA LYS A 205 12.37 -7.94 -1.65
C LYS A 205 11.82 -8.33 -0.27
N SER A 206 12.66 -8.28 0.79
CA SER A 206 12.22 -8.47 2.18
C SER A 206 11.17 -7.41 2.57
N GLN A 207 11.40 -6.14 2.23
CA GLN A 207 10.42 -5.08 2.49
C GLN A 207 9.09 -5.31 1.77
N LEU A 208 9.12 -5.70 0.49
CA LEU A 208 7.90 -6.03 -0.25
C LEU A 208 7.10 -7.15 0.43
N SER A 209 7.77 -8.20 0.90
CA SER A 209 7.12 -9.28 1.64
C SER A 209 6.43 -8.79 2.90
N LYS A 210 7.11 -7.93 3.68
CA LYS A 210 6.51 -7.32 4.88
C LYS A 210 5.28 -6.49 4.56
N ASN A 211 5.30 -5.77 3.45
CA ASN A 211 4.14 -4.96 3.05
C ASN A 211 2.92 -5.83 2.70
N VAL A 212 3.12 -7.02 2.12
CA VAL A 212 2.02 -7.99 1.91
C VAL A 212 1.42 -8.39 3.26
N ILE A 213 2.25 -8.80 4.21
CA ILE A 213 1.82 -9.21 5.55
C ILE A 213 1.12 -8.04 6.26
N GLN A 214 1.67 -6.83 6.16
CA GLN A 214 1.11 -5.63 6.77
C GLN A 214 -0.24 -5.26 6.17
N ALA A 215 -0.42 -5.41 4.85
CA ALA A 215 -1.70 -5.16 4.20
C ALA A 215 -2.77 -6.15 4.65
N ILE A 216 -2.44 -7.45 4.70
CA ILE A 216 -3.34 -8.50 5.24
C ILE A 216 -3.65 -8.21 6.71
N SER A 217 -2.62 -7.94 7.52
CA SER A 217 -2.74 -7.62 8.94
C SER A 217 -3.62 -6.40 9.19
N SER A 218 -3.55 -5.38 8.34
CA SER A 218 -4.37 -4.18 8.48
C SER A 218 -5.86 -4.47 8.35
N TYR A 219 -6.24 -5.45 7.53
CA TYR A 219 -7.63 -5.90 7.44
C TYR A 219 -7.97 -6.88 8.56
N CYS A 220 -7.12 -7.88 8.80
CA CYS A 220 -7.42 -8.95 9.74
C CYS A 220 -7.43 -8.52 11.21
N LEU A 221 -6.69 -7.47 11.56
CA LEU A 221 -6.78 -6.84 12.87
C LEU A 221 -8.17 -6.20 13.10
N ASP A 222 -8.78 -5.69 12.04
CA ASP A 222 -10.08 -5.02 12.03
C ASP A 222 -11.25 -5.97 11.73
N ALA A 223 -10.98 -7.23 11.42
CA ALA A 223 -11.96 -8.20 10.95
C ALA A 223 -12.65 -8.95 12.11
N ASP A 224 -13.97 -9.12 12.01
CA ASP A 224 -14.74 -9.88 12.98
C ASP A 224 -14.78 -11.36 12.61
N VAL A 225 -13.97 -12.14 13.34
CA VAL A 225 -13.91 -13.60 13.24
C VAL A 225 -15.28 -14.26 13.37
N ASP A 226 -16.17 -13.69 14.20
CA ASP A 226 -17.47 -14.26 14.49
C ASP A 226 -18.51 -13.89 13.41
N ASN A 227 -18.18 -12.92 12.56
CA ASN A 227 -19.05 -12.43 11.48
C ASN A 227 -18.34 -12.42 10.13
N ASN A 228 -17.88 -13.60 9.69
CA ASN A 228 -17.34 -13.84 8.36
C ASN A 228 -16.15 -12.94 7.97
N TYR A 229 -15.40 -12.45 8.96
CA TYR A 229 -14.26 -11.55 8.79
C TYR A 229 -14.63 -10.19 8.19
N LEU A 230 -15.90 -9.79 8.31
CA LEU A 230 -16.34 -8.45 7.92
C LEU A 230 -15.85 -7.41 8.94
N VAL A 231 -15.61 -6.20 8.46
CA VAL A 231 -15.09 -5.07 9.24
C VAL A 231 -16.24 -4.12 9.59
N PRO A 232 -16.54 -3.90 10.89
CA PRO A 232 -17.62 -3.01 11.29
C PRO A 232 -17.33 -1.56 10.90
N MET A 233 -18.39 -0.81 10.58
CA MET A 233 -18.29 0.62 10.28
C MET A 233 -18.21 1.48 11.55
N ASP A 234 -18.88 1.04 12.62
CA ASP A 234 -18.87 1.76 13.89
C ASP A 234 -17.46 1.81 14.50
N LYS A 235 -17.01 3.02 14.85
CA LYS A 235 -15.65 3.25 15.32
C LYS A 235 -15.38 2.61 16.68
N ASP A 236 -16.37 2.54 17.56
CA ASP A 236 -16.18 2.00 18.90
C ASP A 236 -16.22 0.48 18.88
N ASP A 237 -17.04 -0.13 18.03
CA ASP A 237 -17.00 -1.56 17.76
C ASP A 237 -15.69 -1.97 17.09
N LEU A 238 -15.18 -1.16 16.14
CA LEU A 238 -13.86 -1.36 15.56
C LEU A 238 -12.74 -1.34 16.63
N LYS A 239 -12.74 -0.36 17.55
CA LYS A 239 -11.76 -0.29 18.66
C LYS A 239 -11.84 -1.52 19.55
N LYS A 240 -13.04 -1.93 19.96
CA LYS A 240 -13.24 -3.14 20.79
C LYS A 240 -12.74 -4.39 20.08
N LEU A 241 -13.01 -4.50 18.78
CA LEU A 241 -12.62 -5.63 17.96
C LEU A 241 -11.10 -5.73 17.78
N ARG A 242 -10.43 -4.61 17.50
CA ARG A 242 -8.96 -4.55 17.42
C ARG A 242 -8.32 -5.01 18.72
N LYS A 243 -8.79 -4.49 19.85
CA LYS A 243 -8.36 -4.90 21.19
C LYS A 243 -8.58 -6.41 21.41
N LYS A 244 -9.78 -6.93 21.08
CA LYS A 244 -10.10 -8.37 21.16
C LYS A 244 -9.14 -9.21 20.32
N ASN A 245 -8.79 -8.76 19.12
CA ASN A 245 -7.88 -9.45 18.20
C ASN A 245 -6.42 -9.42 18.68
N ILE A 246 -5.97 -8.34 19.34
CA ILE A 246 -4.65 -8.27 19.98
C ILE A 246 -4.58 -9.16 21.22
N GLU A 247 -5.61 -9.12 22.08
CA GLU A 247 -5.67 -9.97 23.28
C GLU A 247 -5.68 -11.47 22.92
N ARG A 248 -6.26 -11.84 21.76
CA ARG A 248 -6.24 -13.21 21.23
C ARG A 248 -4.82 -13.74 20.97
N LEU A 249 -3.83 -12.87 20.70
CA LEU A 249 -2.44 -13.29 20.46
C LEU A 249 -1.82 -13.96 21.70
N GLY A 250 -2.25 -13.54 22.91
CA GLY A 250 -1.75 -14.08 24.19
C GLY A 250 -2.60 -15.23 24.75
N LYS A 251 -3.63 -15.69 24.04
CA LYS A 251 -4.48 -16.80 24.51
C LYS A 251 -3.83 -18.13 24.16
N GLN A 252 -3.84 -19.04 25.11
CA GLN A 252 -3.37 -20.43 24.96
C GLN A 252 -4.42 -21.35 24.30
N ASP A 253 -5.52 -20.77 23.80
CA ASP A 253 -6.57 -21.52 23.12
C ASP A 253 -6.02 -22.07 21.80
N VAL A 254 -6.18 -23.38 21.61
CA VAL A 254 -5.80 -24.08 20.38
C VAL A 254 -7.03 -24.58 19.66
N ASP A 255 -6.89 -24.70 18.34
CA ASP A 255 -7.88 -25.39 17.56
C ASP A 255 -7.86 -26.89 17.87
N PRO A 256 -9.01 -27.51 18.19
CA PRO A 256 -9.04 -28.93 18.54
C PRO A 256 -8.74 -29.86 17.36
N GLU A 257 -8.85 -29.39 16.12
CA GLU A 257 -8.61 -30.20 14.92
C GLU A 257 -7.15 -30.11 14.46
N THR A 258 -6.61 -28.88 14.36
CA THR A 258 -5.25 -28.66 13.84
C THR A 258 -4.18 -28.56 14.93
N ASN A 259 -4.59 -28.42 16.20
CA ASN A 259 -3.71 -28.12 17.34
C ASN A 259 -2.85 -26.85 17.12
N GLU A 260 -3.31 -25.94 16.25
CA GLU A 260 -2.70 -24.64 16.01
C GLU A 260 -3.25 -23.60 17.00
N PRO A 261 -2.47 -22.55 17.35
CA PRO A 261 -3.01 -21.40 18.08
C PRO A 261 -4.25 -20.83 17.39
N LEU A 262 -5.33 -20.55 18.13
CA LEU A 262 -6.53 -19.95 17.52
C LEU A 262 -6.24 -18.62 16.81
N ALA A 263 -5.28 -17.85 17.31
CA ALA A 263 -4.83 -16.62 16.65
C ALA A 263 -4.28 -16.88 15.24
N GLN A 264 -3.47 -17.93 15.06
CA GLN A 264 -2.97 -18.37 13.76
C GLN A 264 -4.11 -18.84 12.86
N LYS A 265 -5.01 -19.70 13.36
CA LYS A 265 -6.17 -20.17 12.59
C LYS A 265 -7.05 -19.01 12.12
N HIS A 266 -7.32 -18.03 12.99
CA HIS A 266 -8.12 -16.86 12.65
C HIS A 266 -7.44 -15.96 11.62
N PHE A 267 -6.13 -15.72 11.76
CA PHE A 267 -5.37 -14.94 10.80
C PHE A 267 -5.34 -15.63 9.42
N ASN A 268 -5.04 -16.92 9.36
CA ASN A 268 -5.00 -17.68 8.10
C ASN A 268 -6.37 -17.74 7.41
N LYS A 269 -7.46 -17.94 8.18
CA LYS A 269 -8.82 -17.88 7.65
C LYS A 269 -9.21 -16.49 7.15
N CYS A 270 -8.83 -15.44 7.87
CA CYS A 270 -9.04 -14.07 7.42
C CYS A 270 -8.32 -13.80 6.09
N MET A 271 -7.04 -14.18 6.00
CA MET A 271 -6.23 -14.07 4.80
C MET A 271 -6.89 -14.79 3.60
N GLY A 272 -7.37 -16.02 3.79
CA GLY A 272 -8.07 -16.77 2.74
C GLY A 272 -9.41 -16.15 2.32
N ASN A 273 -10.11 -15.47 3.24
CA ASN A 273 -11.41 -14.85 2.95
C ASN A 273 -11.31 -13.48 2.26
N LEU A 274 -10.14 -12.84 2.22
CA LEU A 274 -9.96 -11.52 1.58
C LEU A 274 -10.44 -11.49 0.13
N LYS A 275 -10.07 -12.50 -0.68
CA LYS A 275 -10.50 -12.58 -2.08
C LYS A 275 -12.01 -12.76 -2.21
N HIS A 276 -12.60 -13.58 -1.34
CA HIS A 276 -14.03 -13.88 -1.33
C HIS A 276 -14.86 -12.65 -0.96
N ILE A 277 -14.42 -11.90 0.06
CA ILE A 277 -15.03 -10.64 0.46
C ILE A 277 -14.91 -9.59 -0.65
N CYS A 278 -13.74 -9.45 -1.28
CA CYS A 278 -13.53 -8.50 -2.36
C CYS A 278 -14.42 -8.81 -3.58
N TYR A 279 -14.35 -10.04 -4.09
CA TYR A 279 -15.00 -10.42 -5.34
C TYR A 279 -16.46 -10.83 -5.17
N GLY A 280 -16.94 -10.95 -3.93
CA GLY A 280 -18.28 -11.45 -3.61
C GLY A 280 -18.45 -12.93 -3.95
N THR A 281 -17.35 -13.69 -3.93
CA THR A 281 -17.32 -15.13 -4.23
C THR A 281 -17.22 -15.95 -2.94
N GLY A 282 -17.28 -17.28 -3.03
CA GLY A 282 -17.23 -18.15 -1.84
C GLY A 282 -18.51 -18.13 -0.99
N LEU A 283 -18.46 -18.84 0.14
CA LEU A 283 -19.58 -19.00 1.06
C LEU A 283 -19.29 -18.38 2.42
N ALA A 284 -20.21 -17.56 2.89
CA ALA A 284 -20.25 -17.00 4.23
C ALA A 284 -21.26 -17.77 5.09
N ARG A 285 -20.94 -17.94 6.36
CA ARG A 285 -21.81 -18.57 7.36
C ARG A 285 -22.75 -17.53 7.95
N ILE A 286 -24.05 -17.79 7.91
CA ILE A 286 -25.06 -17.00 8.61
C ILE A 286 -25.83 -17.93 9.56
N GLU A 287 -26.27 -17.38 10.68
CA GLU A 287 -27.17 -18.07 11.60
C GLU A 287 -28.61 -17.70 11.24
N GLU A 288 -29.42 -18.68 10.85
CA GLU A 288 -30.85 -18.51 10.55
C GLU A 288 -31.62 -19.57 11.36
N ASP A 289 -32.56 -19.14 12.20
CA ASP A 289 -33.34 -20.01 13.11
C ASP A 289 -32.48 -20.92 14.02
N GLY A 290 -31.33 -20.42 14.49
CA GLY A 290 -30.39 -21.18 15.33
C GLY A 290 -29.63 -22.28 14.59
N LYS A 291 -29.61 -22.23 13.25
CA LYS A 291 -28.87 -23.16 12.39
C LYS A 291 -27.93 -22.41 11.47
N ASP A 292 -26.78 -23.04 11.23
CA ASP A 292 -25.83 -22.55 10.25
C ASP A 292 -26.36 -22.74 8.83
N LYS A 293 -26.38 -21.66 8.07
CA LYS A 293 -26.64 -21.64 6.64
C LYS A 293 -25.48 -20.96 5.95
N PHE A 294 -25.11 -21.48 4.78
CA PHE A 294 -24.07 -20.90 3.96
C PHE A 294 -24.68 -20.13 2.80
N VAL A 295 -24.35 -18.85 2.69
CA VAL A 295 -24.79 -17.94 1.62
C VAL A 295 -23.60 -17.38 0.88
N SER A 296 -23.76 -17.02 -0.39
CA SER A 296 -22.70 -16.34 -1.13
C SER A 296 -22.36 -14.99 -0.49
N TYR A 297 -21.09 -14.60 -0.47
CA TYR A 297 -20.67 -13.27 0.00
C TYR A 297 -21.40 -12.14 -0.75
N SER A 298 -21.68 -12.32 -2.04
CA SER A 298 -22.51 -11.39 -2.85
C SER A 298 -23.97 -11.25 -2.42
N LYS A 299 -24.46 -12.12 -1.52
CA LYS A 299 -25.84 -12.12 -1.00
C LYS A 299 -25.90 -11.76 0.48
N LEU A 300 -24.77 -11.45 1.12
CA LEU A 300 -24.78 -10.96 2.48
C LEU A 300 -25.44 -9.59 2.51
N ASP A 301 -26.29 -9.38 3.51
CA ASP A 301 -26.72 -8.04 3.87
C ASP A 301 -25.51 -7.32 4.48
N ASP A 302 -24.86 -6.51 3.65
CA ASP A 302 -23.68 -5.74 4.01
C ASP A 302 -24.03 -4.34 4.53
N SER A 303 -25.31 -4.05 4.82
CA SER A 303 -25.74 -2.75 5.32
C SER A 303 -25.02 -2.32 6.61
N ASN A 304 -24.63 -3.28 7.46
CA ASN A 304 -23.83 -3.05 8.66
C ASN A 304 -22.31 -3.07 8.41
N TYR A 305 -21.87 -3.45 7.20
CA TYR A 305 -20.48 -3.67 6.82
C TYR A 305 -20.14 -3.10 5.42
N PRO A 306 -20.64 -1.91 5.02
CA PRO A 306 -20.65 -1.46 3.63
C PRO A 306 -19.26 -1.24 3.01
N ASP A 307 -18.24 -1.11 3.86
CA ASP A 307 -16.86 -0.85 3.44
C ASP A 307 -15.97 -2.11 3.47
N SER A 308 -16.49 -3.25 3.95
CA SER A 308 -15.70 -4.48 4.04
C SER A 308 -15.20 -4.94 2.68
N LYS A 309 -16.07 -4.90 1.66
CA LYS A 309 -15.73 -5.23 0.27
C LYS A 309 -14.65 -4.28 -0.27
N THR A 310 -14.83 -2.98 -0.09
CA THR A 310 -13.88 -1.96 -0.55
C THR A 310 -12.51 -2.12 0.10
N ARG A 311 -12.46 -2.30 1.42
CA ARG A 311 -11.22 -2.53 2.16
C ARG A 311 -10.53 -3.83 1.72
N ALA A 312 -11.26 -4.92 1.57
CA ALA A 312 -10.71 -6.20 1.12
C ALA A 312 -10.12 -6.07 -0.30
N CYS A 313 -10.84 -5.42 -1.22
CA CYS A 313 -10.34 -5.19 -2.57
C CYS A 313 -9.09 -4.30 -2.60
N ASN A 314 -9.01 -3.27 -1.76
CA ASN A 314 -7.78 -2.47 -1.65
C ASN A 314 -6.58 -3.32 -1.24
N VAL A 315 -6.76 -4.23 -0.27
CA VAL A 315 -5.70 -5.15 0.15
C VAL A 315 -5.32 -6.10 -0.99
N VAL A 316 -6.31 -6.69 -1.68
CA VAL A 316 -6.08 -7.58 -2.83
C VAL A 316 -5.34 -6.87 -3.96
N THR A 317 -5.77 -5.67 -4.36
CA THR A 317 -5.10 -4.88 -5.39
C THR A 317 -3.68 -4.53 -4.98
N TYR A 318 -3.45 -4.17 -3.71
CA TYR A 318 -2.13 -3.86 -3.19
C TYR A 318 -1.21 -5.10 -3.19
N MET A 319 -1.72 -6.28 -2.84
CA MET A 319 -0.97 -7.53 -2.95
C MET A 319 -0.61 -7.85 -4.42
N LYS A 320 -1.52 -7.59 -5.38
CA LYS A 320 -1.21 -7.74 -6.81
C LYS A 320 -0.11 -6.77 -7.26
N GLN A 321 -0.13 -5.51 -6.84
CA GLN A 321 0.93 -4.54 -7.12
C GLN A 321 2.29 -5.02 -6.58
N ILE A 322 2.32 -5.49 -5.32
CA ILE A 322 3.56 -6.03 -4.73
C ILE A 322 4.03 -7.27 -5.48
N LYS A 323 3.13 -8.18 -5.87
CA LYS A 323 3.47 -9.35 -6.67
C LYS A 323 4.16 -8.94 -7.97
N GLN A 324 3.65 -7.94 -8.68
CA GLN A 324 4.28 -7.42 -9.90
C GLN A 324 5.69 -6.85 -9.65
N ASN A 325 5.89 -6.19 -8.51
CA ASN A 325 7.22 -5.74 -8.11
C ASN A 325 8.17 -6.92 -7.79
N ILE A 326 7.68 -7.98 -7.14
CA ILE A 326 8.45 -9.21 -6.88
C ILE A 326 8.85 -9.88 -8.20
N ILE A 327 7.91 -10.04 -9.15
CA ILE A 327 8.18 -10.57 -10.49
C ILE A 327 9.28 -9.76 -11.20
N ALA A 328 9.18 -8.43 -11.17
CA ALA A 328 10.18 -7.55 -11.78
C ALA A 328 11.56 -7.70 -11.13
N LEU A 329 11.60 -7.80 -9.79
CA LEU A 329 12.85 -8.04 -9.05
C LEU A 329 13.46 -9.39 -9.40
N ASP A 330 12.68 -10.46 -9.45
CA ASP A 330 13.17 -11.79 -9.77
C ASP A 330 13.71 -11.83 -11.22
N GLY A 331 13.09 -11.10 -12.14
CA GLY A 331 13.63 -10.89 -13.48
C GLY A 331 14.97 -10.14 -13.51
N ILE A 332 15.15 -9.13 -12.65
CA ILE A 332 16.44 -8.43 -12.50
C ILE A 332 17.51 -9.36 -11.93
N LYS A 333 17.18 -10.14 -10.88
CA LYS A 333 18.09 -11.10 -10.25
C LYS A 333 18.56 -12.14 -11.27
N LYS A 334 17.64 -12.74 -12.02
CA LYS A 334 17.97 -13.70 -13.09
C LYS A 334 18.93 -13.11 -14.12
N LYS A 335 18.69 -11.87 -14.57
CA LYS A 335 19.61 -11.19 -15.51
C LYS A 335 21.00 -10.94 -14.91
N MET A 336 21.08 -10.61 -13.62
CA MET A 336 22.36 -10.44 -12.93
C MET A 336 23.12 -11.79 -12.83
N ASP A 337 22.39 -12.86 -12.52
CA ASP A 337 22.94 -14.23 -12.47
C ASP A 337 23.43 -14.67 -13.86
N ASP A 338 22.64 -14.43 -14.92
CA ASP A 338 23.00 -14.73 -16.32
C ASP A 338 24.25 -13.96 -16.79
N LEU A 339 24.46 -12.74 -16.28
CA LEU A 339 25.64 -11.93 -16.54
C LEU A 339 26.86 -12.36 -15.70
N GLY A 340 26.73 -13.37 -14.83
CA GLY A 340 27.79 -13.85 -13.95
C GLY A 340 28.20 -12.81 -12.89
N ILE A 341 27.30 -11.88 -12.55
CA ILE A 341 27.51 -10.91 -11.47
C ILE A 341 27.30 -11.63 -10.13
N GLU A 342 28.32 -12.37 -9.70
CA GLU A 342 28.32 -12.99 -8.37
C GLU A 342 28.54 -11.92 -7.29
N ARG A 343 27.88 -12.11 -6.14
CA ARG A 343 28.02 -11.30 -4.92
C ARG A 343 29.50 -11.05 -4.60
N GLY A 344 29.89 -9.78 -4.46
CA GLY A 344 31.25 -9.37 -4.05
C GLY A 344 32.30 -9.29 -5.17
N LYS A 345 32.01 -9.74 -6.39
CA LYS A 345 32.98 -9.73 -7.52
C LYS A 345 33.20 -8.32 -8.10
N ALA A 346 32.15 -7.49 -8.14
CA ALA A 346 32.20 -6.12 -8.65
C ALA A 346 32.91 -5.14 -7.68
N VAL A 347 32.78 -5.36 -6.37
CA VAL A 347 33.37 -4.49 -5.33
C VAL A 347 34.90 -4.60 -5.29
N ARG A 348 35.45 -5.77 -5.66
CA ARG A 348 36.90 -6.02 -5.69
C ARG A 348 37.64 -5.34 -6.84
N LEU A 349 36.96 -4.85 -7.87
CA LEU A 349 37.59 -4.28 -9.07
C LEU A 349 38.03 -2.81 -8.93
N GLY A 350 37.61 -2.11 -7.86
CA GLY A 350 37.83 -0.66 -7.70
C GLY A 350 38.55 -0.22 -6.43
N LEU A 351 39.05 -1.14 -5.60
CA LEU A 351 39.70 -0.84 -4.32
C LEU A 351 41.17 -1.25 -4.35
N ASP A 352 42.04 -0.33 -3.90
CA ASP A 352 43.49 -0.52 -3.84
C ASP A 352 43.85 -1.78 -3.04
N GLN A 353 44.83 -2.54 -3.53
CA GLN A 353 45.31 -3.78 -2.91
C GLN A 353 45.89 -3.52 -1.52
N GLY A 354 45.05 -3.52 -0.48
CA GLY A 354 45.51 -3.32 0.90
C GLY A 354 44.44 -3.10 1.97
N GLN A 355 43.18 -2.83 1.60
CA GLN A 355 42.07 -2.75 2.56
C GLN A 355 41.27 -4.05 2.58
N GLU A 356 41.08 -4.62 3.77
CA GLU A 356 40.22 -5.79 3.96
C GLU A 356 38.74 -5.34 3.92
N LEU A 357 37.94 -6.00 3.09
CA LEU A 357 36.52 -5.67 2.95
C LEU A 357 35.70 -6.43 3.98
N GLN A 358 34.78 -5.72 4.64
CA GLN A 358 33.72 -6.33 5.42
C GLN A 358 32.41 -6.20 4.62
N GLU A 359 31.97 -7.30 4.01
CA GLU A 359 30.68 -7.32 3.32
C GLU A 359 29.53 -7.32 4.32
N TYR A 360 28.49 -6.57 4.01
CA TYR A 360 27.25 -6.62 4.77
C TYR A 360 26.55 -7.97 4.57
N ASP A 361 26.16 -8.57 5.70
CA ASP A 361 25.43 -9.83 5.76
C ASP A 361 23.93 -9.61 5.57
N SER A 362 23.40 -10.02 4.41
CA SER A 362 21.96 -9.90 4.07
C SER A 362 21.03 -10.68 4.95
N ASN A 363 21.55 -11.68 5.67
CA ASN A 363 20.77 -12.43 6.64
C ASN A 363 20.26 -11.52 7.77
N LYS A 364 20.83 -10.33 7.91
CA LYS A 364 20.39 -9.28 8.85
C LYS A 364 19.37 -8.31 8.26
N ASN A 365 18.95 -8.47 6.99
CA ASN A 365 17.98 -7.59 6.35
C ASN A 365 16.69 -7.47 7.16
N GLU A 366 16.24 -8.59 7.73
CA GLU A 366 15.02 -8.66 8.54
C GLU A 366 15.08 -7.75 9.78
N GLN A 367 16.25 -7.64 10.41
CA GLN A 367 16.46 -6.75 11.57
C GLN A 367 16.41 -5.27 11.19
N ILE A 368 16.78 -4.95 9.95
CA ILE A 368 16.72 -3.59 9.41
C ILE A 368 15.30 -3.21 9.03
N THR A 369 14.58 -4.12 8.36
CA THR A 369 13.25 -3.84 7.80
C THR A 369 12.12 -4.02 8.82
N THR A 370 12.39 -4.61 9.99
CA THR A 370 11.41 -4.66 11.09
C THR A 370 11.44 -3.36 11.89
N LEU A 371 10.27 -2.73 12.00
CA LEU A 371 9.98 -1.69 12.98
C LEU A 371 9.18 -2.34 14.11
N THR A 372 9.64 -2.20 15.35
CA THR A 372 8.90 -2.66 16.52
C THR A 372 7.91 -1.61 17.01
N SER A 373 6.87 -2.04 17.74
CA SER A 373 5.86 -1.13 18.27
C SER A 373 6.47 -0.11 19.26
N LYS A 374 7.52 -0.49 20.01
CA LYS A 374 8.28 0.44 20.86
C LYS A 374 9.08 1.45 20.04
N GLU A 375 9.79 1.01 19.01
CA GLU A 375 10.58 1.92 18.15
C GLU A 375 9.67 2.99 17.53
N LEU A 376 8.45 2.63 17.10
CA LEU A 376 7.48 3.60 16.62
C LEU A 376 7.16 4.67 17.68
N VAL A 377 6.84 4.22 18.90
CA VAL A 377 6.26 5.09 19.94
C VAL A 377 7.30 5.91 20.70
N GLU A 378 8.50 5.36 20.93
CA GLU A 378 9.50 5.92 21.85
C GLU A 378 10.75 6.43 21.13
N ASP A 379 11.16 5.78 20.03
CA ASP A 379 12.47 6.05 19.41
C ASP A 379 12.37 6.87 18.11
N SER A 380 11.26 6.72 17.37
CA SER A 380 11.17 7.25 16.00
C SER A 380 10.83 8.75 15.92
N GLY A 381 10.32 9.36 17.00
CA GLY A 381 9.79 10.71 16.98
C GLY A 381 8.38 10.82 16.36
N PHE A 382 7.76 9.70 15.97
CA PHE A 382 6.44 9.68 15.33
C PHE A 382 5.34 10.17 16.27
N LYS A 383 5.31 9.66 17.51
CA LYS A 383 4.29 10.02 18.49
C LYS A 383 4.35 11.51 18.82
N GLU A 384 5.55 12.03 19.09
CA GLU A 384 5.75 13.45 19.43
C GLU A 384 5.26 14.37 18.31
N ALA A 385 5.62 14.07 17.07
CA ALA A 385 5.18 14.87 15.92
C ALA A 385 3.66 14.74 15.64
N ASN A 386 3.07 13.57 15.91
CA ASN A 386 1.61 13.40 15.85
C ASN A 386 0.89 14.20 16.94
N ASP A 387 1.41 14.17 18.17
CA ASP A 387 0.86 14.93 19.30
C ASP A 387 0.97 16.44 19.05
N GLU A 388 2.07 16.92 18.46
CA GLU A 388 2.21 18.32 18.02
C GLU A 388 1.13 18.70 16.99
N LYS A 389 0.91 17.86 15.97
CA LYS A 389 -0.13 18.09 14.96
C LYS A 389 -1.53 18.04 15.55
N LYS A 390 -1.78 17.12 16.49
CA LYS A 390 -3.03 17.04 17.26
C LYS A 390 -3.26 18.31 18.07
N ASN A 391 -2.26 18.79 18.80
CA ASN A 391 -2.35 20.02 19.59
C ASN A 391 -2.53 21.28 18.71
N GLU A 392 -1.99 21.29 17.49
CA GLU A 392 -2.30 22.34 16.51
C GLU A 392 -3.75 22.24 16.03
N PHE A 393 -4.24 21.02 15.75
CA PHE A 393 -5.61 20.76 15.32
C PHE A 393 -6.65 21.11 16.39
N GLU A 394 -6.36 20.86 17.68
CA GLU A 394 -7.23 21.22 18.80
C GLU A 394 -7.44 22.74 18.94
N LYS A 395 -6.69 23.58 18.23
CA LYS A 395 -6.96 25.02 18.14
C LYS A 395 -7.99 25.37 17.05
N CYS A 396 -8.26 24.44 16.13
CA CYS A 396 -9.30 24.60 15.11
C CYS A 396 -10.70 24.32 15.69
N LEU A 397 -10.87 23.30 16.54
CA LEU A 397 -12.15 22.94 17.16
C LEU A 397 -12.13 23.13 18.69
N ASN A 398 -13.21 23.61 19.30
CA ASN A 398 -13.39 23.58 20.76
C ASN A 398 -13.73 22.16 21.27
N GLU A 399 -13.88 22.01 22.59
CA GLU A 399 -14.20 20.72 23.24
C GLU A 399 -15.55 20.15 22.76
N GLU A 400 -16.52 21.03 22.46
CA GLU A 400 -17.84 20.69 21.91
C GLU A 400 -17.82 20.41 20.39
N GLY A 401 -16.63 20.45 19.76
CA GLY A 401 -16.43 20.18 18.34
C GLY A 401 -16.88 21.30 17.41
N GLU A 402 -17.10 22.52 17.91
CA GLU A 402 -17.38 23.73 17.13
C GLU A 402 -16.11 24.43 16.67
N ILE A 403 -16.19 25.13 15.54
CA ILE A 403 -15.05 25.83 14.95
C ILE A 403 -14.67 27.04 15.81
N GLN A 404 -13.45 27.01 16.34
CA GLN A 404 -12.86 28.08 17.14
C GLN A 404 -12.02 29.03 16.28
N ASP A 405 -11.25 28.50 15.31
CA ASP A 405 -10.40 29.27 14.41
C ASP A 405 -10.55 28.77 12.96
N GLU A 406 -11.30 29.53 12.16
CA GLU A 406 -11.56 29.23 10.74
C GLU A 406 -10.26 29.13 9.92
N SER A 407 -9.28 30.00 10.17
CA SER A 407 -8.04 30.03 9.39
C SER A 407 -7.14 28.82 9.68
N LEU A 408 -7.18 28.31 10.91
CA LEU A 408 -6.51 27.05 11.26
C LEU A 408 -7.25 25.84 10.68
N CYS A 409 -8.58 25.83 10.70
CA CYS A 409 -9.37 24.75 10.12
C CYS A 409 -9.21 24.63 8.60
N GLU A 410 -9.01 25.74 7.89
CA GLU A 410 -8.73 25.76 6.44
C GLU A 410 -7.41 25.06 6.06
N LYS A 411 -6.50 24.82 7.01
CA LYS A 411 -5.28 24.01 6.77
C LYS A 411 -5.57 22.50 6.68
N PHE A 412 -6.75 22.06 7.13
CA PHE A 412 -7.08 20.65 7.26
C PHE A 412 -8.15 20.20 6.26
N VAL A 413 -9.05 21.12 5.88
CA VAL A 413 -10.08 20.90 4.87
C VAL A 413 -10.12 22.08 3.92
N SER A 414 -9.95 21.81 2.64
CA SER A 414 -10.05 22.83 1.60
C SER A 414 -11.50 23.17 1.26
N THR A 415 -11.77 24.46 1.20
CA THR A 415 -13.05 25.03 0.73
C THR A 415 -12.90 25.70 -0.64
N SER A 416 -11.69 25.69 -1.22
CA SER A 416 -11.38 26.45 -2.43
C SER A 416 -12.05 25.82 -3.67
N ALA A 417 -12.53 26.67 -4.59
CA ALA A 417 -13.13 26.19 -5.84
C ALA A 417 -12.09 25.50 -6.75
N SER A 418 -10.84 26.00 -6.73
CA SER A 418 -9.73 25.45 -7.51
C SER A 418 -9.37 24.03 -7.07
N GLU A 419 -9.30 23.76 -5.78
CA GLU A 419 -8.93 22.43 -5.28
C GLU A 419 -10.06 21.41 -5.44
N ARG A 420 -11.32 21.85 -5.39
CA ARG A 420 -12.46 21.01 -5.80
C ARG A 420 -12.37 20.59 -7.26
N GLU A 421 -12.02 21.53 -8.13
CA GLU A 421 -11.88 21.27 -9.55
C GLU A 421 -10.70 20.32 -9.82
N GLU A 422 -9.58 20.50 -9.13
CA GLU A 422 -8.43 19.61 -9.20
C GLU A 422 -8.75 18.21 -8.68
N ALA A 423 -9.43 18.09 -7.54
CA ALA A 423 -9.90 16.82 -6.99
C ALA A 423 -10.86 16.10 -7.96
N ALA A 424 -11.83 16.82 -8.53
CA ALA A 424 -12.76 16.26 -9.51
C ALA A 424 -12.01 15.76 -10.76
N LYS A 425 -11.01 16.52 -11.23
CA LYS A 425 -10.16 16.14 -12.37
C LYS A 425 -9.33 14.88 -12.06
N LEU A 426 -8.73 14.80 -10.88
CA LEU A 426 -7.97 13.62 -10.44
C LEU A 426 -8.86 12.38 -10.38
N LEU A 427 -10.08 12.49 -9.83
CA LEU A 427 -11.03 11.39 -9.79
C LEU A 427 -11.42 10.94 -11.21
N ALA A 428 -11.73 11.88 -12.09
CA ALA A 428 -12.09 11.59 -13.48
C ALA A 428 -10.93 10.93 -14.25
N GLU A 429 -9.69 11.37 -14.03
CA GLU A 429 -8.49 10.79 -14.65
C GLU A 429 -8.29 9.35 -14.18
N ALA A 430 -8.36 9.11 -12.87
CA ALA A 430 -8.21 7.76 -12.31
C ALA A 430 -9.28 6.81 -12.84
N GLU A 431 -10.53 7.29 -12.95
CA GLU A 431 -11.62 6.49 -13.50
C GLU A 431 -11.45 6.21 -14.99
N LEU A 432 -11.07 7.22 -15.78
CA LEU A 432 -10.80 7.06 -17.21
C LEU A 432 -9.70 6.03 -17.48
N ARG A 433 -8.59 6.11 -16.74
CA ARG A 433 -7.48 5.13 -16.82
C ARG A 433 -7.97 3.72 -16.51
N SER A 434 -8.72 3.57 -15.42
CA SER A 434 -9.23 2.26 -15.01
C SER A 434 -10.20 1.66 -16.04
N ARG A 435 -10.97 2.48 -16.74
CA ARG A 435 -11.86 2.08 -17.84
C ARG A 435 -11.07 1.69 -19.09
N GLY A 436 -10.04 2.46 -19.45
CA GLY A 436 -9.11 2.10 -20.53
C GLY A 436 -8.42 0.76 -20.28
N GLN A 437 -8.05 0.50 -19.04
CA GLN A 437 -7.45 -0.77 -18.64
C GLN A 437 -8.45 -1.93 -18.64
N LYS A 438 -9.69 -1.71 -18.20
CA LYS A 438 -10.77 -2.69 -18.33
C LYS A 438 -10.95 -3.10 -19.79
N LYS A 439 -11.11 -2.12 -20.68
CA LYS A 439 -11.26 -2.36 -22.12
C LYS A 439 -10.09 -3.16 -22.68
N ARG A 440 -8.86 -2.86 -22.26
CA ARG A 440 -7.67 -3.66 -22.65
C ARG A 440 -7.77 -5.12 -22.22
N ILE A 441 -8.24 -5.40 -21.00
CA ILE A 441 -8.44 -6.77 -20.52
C ILE A 441 -9.54 -7.45 -21.34
N GLU A 442 -10.66 -6.78 -21.57
CA GLU A 442 -11.77 -7.29 -22.40
C GLU A 442 -11.33 -7.57 -23.85
N ASP A 443 -10.46 -6.73 -24.43
CA ASP A 443 -9.97 -6.88 -25.80
C ASP A 443 -8.89 -7.96 -25.92
N LYS A 444 -8.03 -8.15 -24.91
CA LYS A 444 -6.87 -9.07 -24.95
C LYS A 444 -7.11 -10.42 -24.26
N VAL A 445 -8.14 -10.57 -23.43
CA VAL A 445 -8.43 -11.78 -22.65
C VAL A 445 -9.78 -12.34 -23.09
N GLN A 446 -9.83 -12.87 -24.31
CA GLN A 446 -11.05 -13.39 -24.94
C GLN A 446 -11.02 -14.90 -25.18
N ASP A 447 -9.82 -15.47 -25.26
CA ASP A 447 -9.59 -16.85 -25.65
C ASP A 447 -8.48 -17.49 -24.81
N GLU A 448 -8.17 -18.75 -25.12
CA GLU A 448 -7.17 -19.53 -24.39
C GLU A 448 -5.79 -18.86 -24.39
N GLU A 449 -5.36 -18.28 -25.52
CA GLU A 449 -4.07 -17.61 -25.67
C GLU A 449 -4.03 -16.35 -24.81
N GLY A 450 -5.08 -15.53 -24.87
CA GLY A 450 -5.25 -14.35 -24.03
C GLY A 450 -5.24 -14.66 -22.54
N VAL A 451 -5.95 -15.72 -22.13
CA VAL A 451 -5.96 -16.19 -20.73
C VAL A 451 -4.58 -16.70 -20.31
N THR A 452 -3.87 -17.50 -21.13
CA THR A 452 -2.49 -17.94 -20.81
C THR A 452 -1.63 -16.72 -20.56
N LYS A 453 -1.62 -15.79 -21.52
CA LYS A 453 -0.76 -14.61 -21.49
C LYS A 453 -1.03 -13.75 -20.27
N TYR A 454 -2.31 -13.51 -19.96
CA TYR A 454 -2.71 -12.79 -18.76
C TYR A 454 -2.21 -13.49 -17.49
N LEU A 455 -2.42 -14.80 -17.34
CA LEU A 455 -1.99 -15.53 -16.15
C LEU A 455 -0.46 -15.59 -16.01
N THR A 456 0.26 -15.77 -17.12
CA THR A 456 1.73 -15.70 -17.15
C THR A 456 2.22 -14.31 -16.72
N ASP A 457 1.60 -13.24 -17.21
CA ASP A 457 1.92 -11.87 -16.78
C ASP A 457 1.58 -11.62 -15.30
N GLN A 458 0.60 -12.35 -14.75
CA GLN A 458 0.30 -12.37 -13.32
C GLN A 458 1.23 -13.28 -12.51
N GLY A 459 2.24 -13.90 -13.13
CA GLY A 459 3.25 -14.71 -12.44
C GLY A 459 2.80 -16.13 -12.10
N TYR A 460 1.80 -16.67 -12.80
CA TYR A 460 1.48 -18.10 -12.74
C TYR A 460 2.44 -18.91 -13.64
N THR A 461 2.84 -20.09 -13.20
CA THR A 461 3.69 -21.00 -13.99
C THR A 461 2.90 -21.73 -15.07
N GLU A 462 3.59 -22.30 -16.06
CA GLU A 462 2.93 -23.10 -17.11
C GLU A 462 2.18 -24.30 -16.51
N GLU A 463 2.72 -24.90 -15.46
CA GLU A 463 2.09 -26.00 -14.73
C GLU A 463 0.81 -25.54 -14.02
N GLU A 464 0.85 -24.43 -13.29
CA GLU A 464 -0.32 -23.86 -12.62
C GLU A 464 -1.41 -23.50 -13.64
N ILE A 465 -1.03 -22.87 -14.75
CA ILE A 465 -1.96 -22.50 -15.84
C ILE A 465 -2.56 -23.75 -16.46
N SER A 466 -1.75 -24.79 -16.73
CA SER A 466 -2.24 -26.06 -17.28
C SER A 466 -3.22 -26.74 -16.32
N GLN A 467 -2.94 -26.72 -15.01
CA GLN A 467 -3.85 -27.23 -13.99
C GLN A 467 -5.19 -26.48 -13.99
N MET A 468 -5.16 -25.14 -14.09
CA MET A 468 -6.36 -24.30 -14.22
C MET A 468 -7.14 -24.54 -15.53
N LYS A 469 -6.52 -25.15 -16.54
CA LYS A 469 -7.08 -25.34 -17.88
C LYS A 469 -7.55 -26.76 -18.21
N ASN A 470 -7.55 -27.67 -17.24
CA ASN A 470 -7.85 -29.09 -17.46
C ASN A 470 -9.29 -29.40 -17.96
N ASP A 471 -10.19 -28.42 -18.04
CA ASP A 471 -11.57 -28.55 -18.55
C ASP A 471 -11.81 -27.55 -19.71
N PRO A 472 -12.25 -27.96 -20.91
CA PRO A 472 -12.50 -27.05 -22.02
C PRO A 472 -13.55 -25.95 -21.75
N ASP A 473 -14.45 -26.11 -20.77
CA ASP A 473 -15.42 -25.07 -20.37
C ASP A 473 -14.84 -24.04 -19.38
N ILE A 474 -13.55 -24.16 -19.02
CA ILE A 474 -12.92 -23.33 -17.99
C ILE A 474 -12.36 -22.02 -18.53
N VAL A 475 -12.06 -21.94 -19.83
CA VAL A 475 -11.53 -20.72 -20.45
C VAL A 475 -12.56 -19.59 -20.35
N ASP A 476 -13.82 -19.85 -20.73
CA ASP A 476 -14.90 -18.86 -20.62
C ASP A 476 -15.16 -18.44 -19.16
N LYS A 477 -15.05 -19.39 -18.22
CA LYS A 477 -15.17 -19.09 -16.78
C LYS A 477 -14.02 -18.22 -16.29
N LEU A 478 -12.78 -18.52 -16.69
CA LEU A 478 -11.60 -17.72 -16.37
C LEU A 478 -11.69 -16.32 -16.97
N VAL A 479 -12.14 -16.17 -18.22
CA VAL A 479 -12.42 -14.86 -18.83
C VAL A 479 -13.45 -14.10 -17.99
N GLY A 480 -14.55 -14.74 -17.60
CA GLY A 480 -15.57 -14.14 -16.76
C GLY A 480 -15.04 -13.72 -15.38
N GLU A 481 -14.28 -14.59 -14.71
CA GLU A 481 -13.66 -14.31 -13.41
C GLU A 481 -12.63 -13.19 -13.50
N ILE A 482 -11.75 -13.17 -14.51
CA ILE A 482 -10.75 -12.11 -14.69
C ILE A 482 -11.44 -10.75 -14.82
N ASN A 483 -12.48 -10.66 -15.65
CA ASN A 483 -13.23 -9.42 -15.84
C ASN A 483 -13.99 -9.00 -14.57
N GLN A 484 -14.68 -9.93 -13.91
CA GLN A 484 -15.40 -9.66 -12.66
C GLN A 484 -14.46 -9.18 -11.55
N ARG A 485 -13.30 -9.84 -11.39
CA ARG A 485 -12.29 -9.49 -10.39
C ARG A 485 -11.74 -8.09 -10.66
N PHE A 486 -11.39 -7.80 -11.92
CA PHE A 486 -10.92 -6.47 -12.30
C PHE A 486 -11.97 -5.37 -12.06
N ASP A 487 -13.25 -5.65 -12.36
CA ASP A 487 -14.35 -4.73 -12.08
C ASP A 487 -14.49 -4.42 -10.59
N ALA A 488 -14.48 -5.43 -9.74
CA ALA A 488 -14.57 -5.25 -8.28
C ALA A 488 -13.40 -4.44 -7.73
N GLU A 489 -12.18 -4.71 -8.20
CA GLU A 489 -10.97 -3.95 -7.84
C GLU A 489 -11.06 -2.49 -8.30
N ARG A 490 -11.51 -2.27 -9.53
CA ARG A 490 -11.73 -0.92 -10.08
C ARG A 490 -12.73 -0.13 -9.25
N GLU A 491 -13.90 -0.71 -8.96
CA GLU A 491 -14.93 -0.04 -8.16
C GLU A 491 -14.41 0.34 -6.77
N ALA A 492 -13.68 -0.56 -6.11
CA ALA A 492 -13.08 -0.30 -4.81
C ALA A 492 -11.99 0.77 -4.86
N TYR A 493 -11.13 0.74 -5.88
CA TYR A 493 -10.09 1.74 -6.11
C TYR A 493 -10.70 3.14 -6.29
N ILE A 494 -11.69 3.28 -7.18
CA ILE A 494 -12.35 4.57 -7.44
C ILE A 494 -13.13 5.06 -6.22
N LYS A 495 -13.81 4.17 -5.49
CA LYS A 495 -14.47 4.52 -4.22
C LYS A 495 -13.45 5.06 -3.21
N SER A 496 -12.30 4.40 -3.08
CA SER A 496 -11.24 4.81 -2.15
C SER A 496 -10.60 6.15 -2.51
N ILE A 497 -10.37 6.42 -3.80
CA ILE A 497 -9.91 7.75 -4.26
C ILE A 497 -10.96 8.80 -3.92
N ARG A 498 -12.22 8.53 -4.25
CA ARG A 498 -13.32 9.47 -3.99
C ARG A 498 -13.43 9.80 -2.51
N GLU A 499 -13.38 8.82 -1.63
CA GLU A 499 -13.45 9.04 -0.18
C GLU A 499 -12.24 9.81 0.35
N LYS A 500 -11.03 9.51 -0.15
CA LYS A 500 -9.82 10.28 0.17
C LYS A 500 -9.93 11.75 -0.27
N LEU A 501 -10.47 12.00 -1.45
CA LEU A 501 -10.68 13.36 -1.96
C LEU A 501 -11.79 14.09 -1.19
N LYS A 502 -12.89 13.39 -0.86
CA LYS A 502 -13.97 13.92 -0.01
C LYS A 502 -13.47 14.34 1.36
N GLY A 503 -12.56 13.56 1.96
CA GLY A 503 -11.94 13.92 3.24
C GLY A 503 -11.08 15.20 3.19
N LYS A 504 -10.65 15.63 2.00
CA LYS A 504 -9.77 16.80 1.80
C LYS A 504 -10.52 18.05 1.38
N VAL A 505 -11.63 17.89 0.67
CA VAL A 505 -12.29 18.99 -0.01
C VAL A 505 -13.77 19.01 0.35
N ALA A 506 -14.30 20.18 0.69
CA ALA A 506 -15.73 20.37 0.95
C ALA A 506 -16.55 20.10 -0.33
N GLU A 507 -17.66 19.34 -0.24
CA GLU A 507 -18.48 19.03 -1.44
C GLU A 507 -19.50 20.13 -1.77
N GLU A 508 -19.75 21.06 -0.85
CA GLU A 508 -20.63 22.21 -1.10
C GLU A 508 -19.98 23.49 -0.59
N THR A 509 -20.05 24.54 -1.41
CA THR A 509 -20.00 25.90 -0.87
C THR A 509 -21.42 26.24 -0.46
N GLU A 510 -21.86 25.73 0.70
CA GLU A 510 -22.89 26.44 1.43
C GLU A 510 -22.36 27.85 1.72
N LYS A 511 -23.26 28.84 1.87
CA LYS A 511 -22.86 30.24 2.15
C LYS A 511 -21.97 30.38 3.39
N ASP A 512 -21.89 29.33 4.20
CA ASP A 512 -21.23 29.27 5.50
C ASP A 512 -19.79 28.73 5.45
N GLY A 513 -19.27 28.30 4.29
CA GLY A 513 -17.86 27.92 4.12
C GLY A 513 -17.42 26.81 5.09
N VAL A 514 -16.38 27.09 5.89
CA VAL A 514 -15.86 26.15 6.91
C VAL A 514 -16.90 25.78 7.97
N LYS A 515 -17.92 26.62 8.19
CA LYS A 515 -19.01 26.37 9.15
C LYS A 515 -20.10 25.43 8.65
N SER A 516 -19.98 24.92 7.42
CA SER A 516 -20.93 23.91 6.92
C SER A 516 -20.92 22.64 7.78
N LEU A 517 -22.05 21.96 7.86
CA LEU A 517 -22.16 20.69 8.59
C LEU A 517 -21.25 19.60 8.00
N ASP A 518 -21.03 19.61 6.68
CA ASP A 518 -20.10 18.71 5.97
C ASP A 518 -18.66 18.93 6.43
N THR A 519 -18.20 20.19 6.48
CA THR A 519 -16.86 20.51 6.97
C THR A 519 -16.68 20.16 8.44
N LYS A 520 -17.70 20.38 9.29
CA LYS A 520 -17.65 19.99 10.71
C LYS A 520 -17.51 18.47 10.88
N ALA A 521 -18.23 17.67 10.10
CA ALA A 521 -18.11 16.22 10.12
C ALA A 521 -16.70 15.76 9.75
N LYS A 522 -16.11 16.33 8.68
CA LYS A 522 -14.74 16.03 8.22
C LYS A 522 -13.69 16.42 9.27
N LEU A 523 -13.84 17.58 9.90
CA LEU A 523 -12.94 18.00 10.97
C LEU A 523 -13.01 17.05 12.17
N ASN A 524 -14.19 16.55 12.54
CA ASN A 524 -14.30 15.53 13.59
C ASN A 524 -13.65 14.20 13.19
N GLU A 525 -13.71 13.80 11.92
CA GLU A 525 -12.98 12.64 11.42
C GLU A 525 -11.46 12.81 11.56
N ILE A 526 -10.93 13.99 11.21
CA ILE A 526 -9.50 14.31 11.38
C ILE A 526 -9.11 14.32 12.86
N LYS A 527 -9.97 14.86 13.74
CA LYS A 527 -9.78 14.83 15.20
C LYS A 527 -9.63 13.40 15.72
N ASP A 528 -10.57 12.53 15.35
CA ASP A 528 -10.57 11.13 15.75
C ASP A 528 -9.33 10.41 15.22
N GLU A 529 -8.96 10.71 13.97
CA GLU A 529 -7.81 10.14 13.32
C GLU A 529 -6.51 10.53 14.03
N LEU A 530 -6.23 11.82 14.23
CA LEU A 530 -5.05 12.30 14.95
C LEU A 530 -4.99 11.77 16.39
N THR A 531 -6.15 11.67 17.05
CA THR A 531 -6.24 11.16 18.43
C THR A 531 -5.90 9.68 18.51
N SER A 532 -6.36 8.88 17.55
CA SER A 532 -6.16 7.42 17.54
C SER A 532 -4.95 6.96 16.72
N ARG A 533 -4.28 7.86 15.98
CA ARG A 533 -3.25 7.51 14.99
C ARG A 533 -2.11 6.70 15.60
N THR A 534 -1.49 7.21 16.66
CA THR A 534 -0.36 6.53 17.31
C THR A 534 -0.77 5.15 17.79
N GLU A 535 -1.89 5.05 18.53
CA GLU A 535 -2.40 3.76 19.04
C GLU A 535 -2.66 2.77 17.89
N ARG A 536 -3.40 3.18 16.85
CA ARG A 536 -3.71 2.32 15.70
C ARG A 536 -2.47 1.79 14.99
N TYR A 537 -1.43 2.61 14.86
CA TYR A 537 -0.17 2.19 14.26
C TYR A 537 0.65 1.27 15.17
N THR A 538 0.67 1.54 16.48
CA THR A 538 1.32 0.66 17.47
C THR A 538 0.68 -0.72 17.47
N GLU A 539 -0.65 -0.77 17.50
CA GLU A 539 -1.45 -2.00 17.43
C GLU A 539 -1.19 -2.77 16.13
N LEU A 540 -1.18 -2.07 14.99
CA LEU A 540 -0.92 -2.69 13.69
C LEU A 540 0.47 -3.29 13.62
N ILE A 541 1.51 -2.55 14.04
CA ILE A 541 2.89 -3.04 14.04
C ILE A 541 3.03 -4.25 14.95
N HIS A 542 2.48 -4.17 16.17
CA HIS A 542 2.52 -5.27 17.13
C HIS A 542 1.85 -6.51 16.54
N PHE A 543 0.60 -6.38 16.09
CA PHE A 543 -0.15 -7.49 15.49
C PHE A 543 0.59 -8.08 14.28
N ASN A 544 1.02 -7.23 13.34
CA ASN A 544 1.75 -7.62 12.13
C ASN A 544 3.03 -8.41 12.45
N ASN A 545 3.84 -7.93 13.40
CA ASN A 545 5.10 -8.58 13.74
C ASN A 545 4.90 -9.93 14.46
N ILE A 546 3.82 -10.08 15.22
CA ILE A 546 3.49 -11.38 15.84
C ILE A 546 2.94 -12.34 14.77
N VAL A 547 1.94 -11.94 13.98
CA VAL A 547 1.32 -12.83 12.99
C VAL A 547 2.23 -13.16 11.82
N SER A 548 3.27 -12.37 11.54
CA SER A 548 4.27 -12.72 10.52
C SER A 548 4.96 -14.04 10.83
N GLY A 549 5.11 -14.41 12.11
CA GLY A 549 5.67 -15.71 12.49
C GLY A 549 4.70 -16.88 12.36
N PHE A 550 3.42 -16.64 12.07
CA PHE A 550 2.46 -17.69 11.71
C PHE A 550 2.47 -18.04 10.22
N ILE A 551 3.09 -17.19 9.39
CA ILE A 551 3.16 -17.39 7.95
C ILE A 551 4.35 -18.29 7.65
N GLU A 552 4.06 -19.48 7.14
CA GLU A 552 5.06 -20.37 6.57
C GLU A 552 5.36 -19.95 5.13
N THR A 553 6.64 -19.86 4.80
CA THR A 553 7.12 -19.62 3.43
C THR A 553 8.10 -20.72 3.06
N GLN A 554 8.25 -20.98 1.75
CA GLN A 554 9.24 -21.92 1.25
C GLN A 554 10.44 -21.18 0.65
N ASP A 555 11.66 -21.55 1.04
CA ASP A 555 12.88 -21.05 0.44
C ASP A 555 13.09 -21.59 -0.99
N ASP A 556 14.15 -21.14 -1.67
CA ASP A 556 14.46 -21.56 -3.05
C ASP A 556 14.84 -23.05 -3.17
N GLU A 557 15.11 -23.71 -2.04
CA GLU A 557 15.44 -25.14 -1.94
C GLU A 557 14.22 -26.00 -1.53
N GLY A 558 13.07 -25.37 -1.29
CA GLY A 558 11.83 -26.03 -0.89
C GLY A 558 11.70 -26.28 0.61
N ASN A 559 12.63 -25.77 1.43
CA ASN A 559 12.51 -25.85 2.88
C ASN A 559 11.45 -24.86 3.35
N SER A 560 10.53 -25.33 4.18
CA SER A 560 9.50 -24.49 4.79
C SER A 560 10.01 -23.86 6.09
N GLY A 561 9.73 -22.59 6.29
CA GLY A 561 10.08 -21.86 7.51
C GLY A 561 9.19 -20.64 7.74
N SER A 562 9.00 -20.27 9.00
CA SER A 562 8.20 -19.13 9.40
C SER A 562 9.07 -17.89 9.68
N ASN A 563 8.51 -16.68 9.54
CA ASN A 563 9.24 -15.45 9.88
C ASN A 563 9.20 -15.16 11.39
N THR A 564 10.01 -15.89 12.16
CA THR A 564 10.09 -15.71 13.63
C THR A 564 10.95 -14.52 14.06
N THR A 565 11.77 -13.96 13.17
CA THR A 565 12.66 -12.83 13.50
C THR A 565 11.86 -11.56 13.81
N GLY A 566 10.85 -11.23 13.00
CA GLY A 566 9.96 -10.08 13.26
C GLY A 566 9.26 -10.21 14.62
N MET A 567 8.74 -11.41 14.92
CA MET A 567 8.12 -11.75 16.19
C MET A 567 9.10 -11.64 17.37
N ALA A 568 10.30 -12.19 17.24
CA ALA A 568 11.33 -12.13 18.29
C ALA A 568 11.78 -10.69 18.59
N LEU A 569 11.89 -9.85 17.57
CA LEU A 569 12.21 -8.43 17.73
C LEU A 569 11.07 -7.67 18.42
N GLU A 570 9.83 -7.94 18.02
CA GLU A 570 8.65 -7.33 18.65
C GLU A 570 8.52 -7.73 20.12
N LEU A 571 8.67 -9.01 20.48
CA LEU A 571 8.59 -9.44 21.88
C LEU A 571 9.68 -8.81 22.75
N LYS A 572 10.89 -8.60 22.21
CA LYS A 572 11.99 -7.88 22.89
C LYS A 572 11.75 -6.36 22.96
N GLY A 573 11.10 -5.80 21.96
CA GLY A 573 10.92 -4.37 21.74
C GLY A 573 9.47 -3.94 21.68
N SER A 574 8.60 -4.52 22.50
CA SER A 574 7.17 -4.22 22.43
C SER A 574 6.83 -2.97 23.25
N ALA A 575 6.00 -2.08 22.68
CA ALA A 575 5.35 -1.01 23.43
C ALA A 575 4.41 -1.55 24.53
N TYR A 576 4.06 -2.85 24.45
CA TYR A 576 3.32 -3.56 25.48
C TYR A 576 4.23 -4.22 26.52
N GLY A 577 5.57 -4.22 26.40
CA GLY A 577 6.46 -5.00 27.28
C GLY A 577 7.18 -4.22 28.38
N ALA A 578 7.15 -2.89 28.35
CA ALA A 578 7.95 -2.04 29.24
C ALA A 578 7.06 -1.18 30.15
N GLY A 579 7.31 -1.27 31.47
CA GLY A 579 6.61 -0.54 32.52
C GLY A 579 6.82 0.98 32.48
N ASN A 580 6.16 1.66 31.55
CA ASN A 580 5.88 3.08 31.65
C ASN A 580 4.40 3.25 32.03
N GLY A 581 4.20 3.58 33.30
CA GLY A 581 2.92 4.07 33.80
C GLY A 581 2.57 5.36 33.10
N ASP A 582 1.59 5.27 32.20
CA ASP A 582 0.57 6.28 31.92
C ASP A 582 -0.43 5.60 30.98
N ASP A 583 -1.59 5.23 31.52
CA ASP A 583 -2.87 4.86 30.85
C ASP A 583 -2.86 3.95 29.60
N ARG A 584 -1.75 3.29 29.23
CA ARG A 584 -1.69 2.28 28.15
C ARG A 584 -2.23 0.91 28.56
N GLY A 585 -3.07 0.88 29.59
CA GLY A 585 -3.78 -0.32 29.99
C GLY A 585 -5.05 -0.51 29.15
N PRO A 586 -5.41 -1.75 28.77
CA PRO A 586 -6.74 -2.04 28.25
C PRO A 586 -7.79 -1.72 29.34
N ALA A 587 -8.39 -0.53 29.31
CA ALA A 587 -9.41 -0.15 30.29
C ALA A 587 -10.73 -0.91 30.07
N SER A 588 -10.95 -1.97 30.83
CA SER A 588 -12.12 -2.17 31.72
C SER A 588 -12.21 -3.61 32.22
N GLY A 589 -12.34 -3.77 33.54
CA GLY A 589 -13.10 -4.88 34.13
C GLY A 589 -12.41 -6.21 34.39
N GLY A 590 -11.10 -6.24 34.68
CA GLY A 590 -10.43 -7.45 35.16
C GLY A 590 -9.19 -7.08 35.97
N THR A 591 -9.03 -7.70 37.13
CA THR A 591 -7.94 -7.43 38.08
C THR A 591 -6.56 -7.66 37.46
N GLY A 592 -5.81 -6.57 37.21
CA GLY A 592 -4.35 -6.54 37.08
C GLY A 592 -3.75 -6.93 35.72
N ASN A 593 -3.79 -6.04 34.73
CA ASN A 593 -3.07 -6.24 33.46
C ASN A 593 -1.83 -5.34 33.41
N ASP A 594 -0.71 -5.89 33.88
CA ASP A 594 0.64 -5.40 33.62
C ASP A 594 0.95 -5.58 32.12
N PRO A 595 1.37 -4.54 31.37
CA PRO A 595 1.82 -4.71 29.99
C PRO A 595 2.82 -5.88 29.83
N ALA A 596 3.76 -6.05 30.78
CA ALA A 596 4.69 -7.17 30.77
C ALA A 596 3.98 -8.55 30.80
N ALA A 597 2.77 -8.63 31.35
CA ALA A 597 1.95 -9.85 31.33
C ALA A 597 1.40 -10.18 29.93
N HIS A 598 1.14 -9.18 29.07
CA HIS A 598 0.67 -9.43 27.70
C HIS A 598 1.77 -10.07 26.85
N VAL A 599 2.98 -9.50 26.85
CA VAL A 599 4.13 -10.07 26.12
C VAL A 599 4.44 -11.48 26.62
N LYS A 600 4.44 -11.67 27.95
CA LYS A 600 4.65 -12.99 28.56
C LYS A 600 3.55 -13.98 28.18
N ALA A 601 2.29 -13.56 28.11
CA ALA A 601 1.19 -14.42 27.68
C ALA A 601 1.34 -14.86 26.23
N ILE A 602 1.81 -13.97 25.35
CA ILE A 602 2.15 -14.33 23.96
C ILE A 602 3.31 -15.35 23.96
N GLU A 603 4.40 -15.10 24.67
CA GLU A 603 5.54 -16.05 24.75
C GLU A 603 5.10 -17.43 25.26
N GLU A 604 4.26 -17.48 26.30
CA GLU A 604 3.72 -18.72 26.84
C GLU A 604 2.78 -19.43 25.85
N ALA A 605 1.93 -18.68 25.14
CA ALA A 605 1.06 -19.23 24.10
C ALA A 605 1.86 -19.81 22.93
N LEU A 606 2.90 -19.10 22.46
CA LEU A 606 3.78 -19.58 21.40
C LEU A 606 4.56 -20.82 21.82
N SER A 607 5.14 -20.81 23.02
CA SER A 607 5.90 -21.94 23.57
C SER A 607 5.03 -23.19 23.75
N THR A 608 3.78 -23.03 24.22
CA THR A 608 2.81 -24.12 24.35
C THR A 608 2.51 -24.78 23.00
N ASN A 609 2.58 -24.01 21.92
CA ASN A 609 2.29 -24.44 20.56
C ASN A 609 3.54 -24.78 19.73
N GLY A 610 4.71 -24.88 20.37
CA GLY A 610 5.95 -25.28 19.70
C GLY A 610 6.55 -24.22 18.77
N ILE A 611 6.08 -22.97 18.82
CA ILE A 611 6.64 -21.85 18.05
C ILE A 611 7.72 -21.19 18.90
N SER A 612 8.98 -21.24 18.43
CA SER A 612 10.11 -20.58 19.11
C SER A 612 10.40 -19.22 18.47
N PRO A 613 10.22 -18.09 19.19
CA PRO A 613 10.54 -16.76 18.69
C PRO A 613 12.05 -16.56 18.65
N GLU A 614 12.68 -16.99 17.56
CA GLU A 614 14.13 -16.88 17.38
C GLU A 614 14.49 -15.92 16.25
N ILE A 615 15.60 -15.18 16.44
CA ILE A 615 16.22 -14.42 15.37
C ILE A 615 16.95 -15.45 14.50
N GLN A 616 16.37 -15.77 13.36
CA GLN A 616 16.96 -16.70 12.40
C GLN A 616 17.93 -15.96 11.47
N GLU A 617 18.96 -16.68 11.03
CA GLU A 617 19.89 -16.19 10.00
C GLU A 617 19.30 -16.32 8.58
N THR A 618 18.18 -17.00 8.39
CA THR A 618 17.53 -17.14 7.08
C THR A 618 16.33 -16.21 6.96
N THR A 619 16.32 -15.37 5.92
CA THR A 619 15.16 -14.54 5.57
C THR A 619 14.13 -15.37 4.80
N ASN A 620 13.02 -15.65 5.46
CA ASN A 620 11.80 -16.19 4.86
C ASN A 620 11.02 -15.06 4.17
N ILE A 621 11.01 -15.08 2.84
CA ILE A 621 10.48 -14.01 1.97
C ILE A 621 9.27 -14.57 1.22
N ILE A 622 8.17 -13.83 1.21
CA ILE A 622 6.96 -14.16 0.43
C ILE A 622 7.31 -14.13 -1.06
N LYS A 623 7.03 -15.23 -1.75
CA LYS A 623 7.22 -15.37 -3.20
C LYS A 623 5.93 -15.07 -3.96
N GLN A 624 6.05 -14.90 -5.27
CA GLN A 624 4.89 -14.72 -6.14
C GLN A 624 3.88 -15.88 -6.01
N GLY A 625 4.37 -17.12 -5.84
CA GLY A 625 3.53 -18.32 -5.68
C GLY A 625 2.73 -18.31 -4.38
N ASP A 626 3.30 -17.79 -3.29
CA ASP A 626 2.58 -17.64 -2.02
C ASP A 626 1.42 -16.65 -2.16
N ILE A 627 1.63 -15.54 -2.88
CA ILE A 627 0.57 -14.58 -3.20
C ILE A 627 -0.48 -15.20 -4.14
N ASN A 628 -0.07 -16.03 -5.10
CA ASN A 628 -1.00 -16.74 -5.98
C ASN A 628 -1.93 -17.67 -5.20
N LYS A 629 -1.42 -18.40 -4.19
CA LYS A 629 -2.25 -19.23 -3.31
C LYS A 629 -3.31 -18.41 -2.57
N ILE A 630 -2.95 -17.21 -2.08
CA ILE A 630 -3.89 -16.31 -1.42
C ILE A 630 -4.95 -15.78 -2.40
N LEU A 631 -4.55 -15.50 -3.65
CA LEU A 631 -5.38 -14.85 -4.68
C LEU A 631 -5.95 -15.81 -5.74
N GLU A 632 -5.90 -17.11 -5.49
CA GLU A 632 -6.22 -18.15 -6.46
C GLU A 632 -7.62 -17.98 -7.09
N TYR A 633 -7.75 -18.36 -8.37
CA TYR A 633 -9.02 -18.36 -9.11
C TYR A 633 -10.01 -19.37 -8.54
N ASP A 634 -11.30 -19.04 -8.52
CA ASP A 634 -12.31 -19.94 -7.92
C ASP A 634 -12.54 -21.18 -8.79
N SER A 635 -12.26 -21.03 -10.09
CA SER A 635 -12.19 -22.07 -11.11
C SER A 635 -10.92 -22.92 -11.05
N ALA A 636 -9.89 -22.53 -10.30
CA ALA A 636 -8.70 -23.38 -10.15
C ALA A 636 -9.11 -24.70 -9.47
N PRO A 637 -8.53 -25.85 -9.90
CA PRO A 637 -8.80 -27.12 -9.25
C PRO A 637 -8.40 -27.03 -7.79
N LYS A 638 -9.36 -27.15 -6.88
CA LYS A 638 -9.07 -27.28 -5.46
C LYS A 638 -8.34 -28.59 -5.26
N GLU A 639 -7.14 -28.57 -4.68
CA GLU A 639 -6.64 -29.77 -4.04
C GLU A 639 -7.71 -30.18 -3.00
N GLU A 640 -8.33 -31.35 -3.20
CA GLU A 640 -9.13 -32.00 -2.17
C GLU A 640 -8.18 -32.42 -1.04
N ASN A 641 -7.77 -31.46 -0.21
CA ASN A 641 -7.21 -31.76 1.10
C ASN A 641 -8.32 -31.62 2.15
N GLN A 642 -8.55 -32.76 2.79
CA GLN A 642 -9.60 -33.12 3.74
C GLN A 642 -9.67 -32.22 4.97
#